data_AF-A0A246J921-F1
#
_entry.id   AF-A0A246J921-F1
#
_cell.length_a   1.000
_cell.length_b   1.000
_cell.length_c   1.000
_cell.angle_alpha   90.00
_cell.angle_beta   90.00
_cell.angle_gamma   90.00
#
_symmetry.space_group_name_H-M   'P 1'
#
loop_
_entity.id
_entity.type
_entity.pdbx_description
1 polymer ?
#
loop_
_entity_poly.entity_id
_entity_poly.type
_entity_poly.pdbx_seq_one_letter_code
_entity_poly.pdbx_strand_id
1 'polypeptide(L)'
;MSALPSSLEPGRHAPLGATVRDGGVNFAVFSAHAERVEVCVYDTTGTQELRRLALQGPVDGLWTGFLPGAAAGLIYGLRAHGPHAPREGHRFNPHKLLLDPYAREIVGEFRCLPEDHGYPLGHPDGPFALDERDNGATALKARVAPPIAALPGADPRANAPRHAPRDVVLYEVHVKGFSMRHPEIPEALRGSYAALAHPAALAHFKRLGVTTLSLLPVQYAVDEPHLFGTGLRNYWGYNTLGFFAPDPRLASGAVRHDPSAVTSEFRAMVHALHEAGLEVVLDVVYNHTPEGNEFGPTLSLRGLDQKSYYRLKPDDPSQLENLTACGNTVNVQHPRVTQLVLDSLRFWVGEMGVDGFRFDLAPVLGRTDAGHDPLSSFYTALRQDPLLAQVHLIAEPWDAGPDGYQLGRFPGRFLEWNDKFRDAARGFWLGHGPDNTPIGRGEFARRFTASSDVFHHGQRSPLASINFLAVHDGYTLADLVSHSRKHNEANGEDNRDGRDGELCGNFGVEGTTDDPVIRATRERVRRAMLATLLLAQGTPMLYAGDEFGNGQGGNNNAYCQDNEIGWLDWASADDALISYTAELLRLRREHGLLHHPHWFVGAGCEAQVVLRWFHPDGHEMQQHDWYDSGQHALAALICDNGRADRHDLLLMVNPDAQPARFLLPPRGTGWHLLMDSAGESVPGPLSGDSLIAPARGLLLCRAAG
;
A
#
# COMPACT_ATOMS: atom_id res chain seq x y z
N MET A 1 -1.20 19.92 39.93
CA MET A 1 -2.21 20.36 38.94
C MET A 1 -3.17 21.29 39.66
N SER A 2 -3.52 22.44 39.09
CA SER A 2 -4.70 23.20 39.55
C SER A 2 -5.92 22.28 39.52
N ALA A 3 -6.87 22.46 40.43
CA ALA A 3 -8.11 21.68 40.40
C ALA A 3 -8.78 21.84 39.03
N LEU A 4 -9.12 20.74 38.36
CA LEU A 4 -9.85 20.77 37.09
C LEU A 4 -11.20 21.48 37.30
N PRO A 5 -11.63 22.35 36.38
CA PRO A 5 -12.88 23.09 36.52
C PRO A 5 -14.09 22.14 36.53
N SER A 6 -15.23 22.65 36.99
CA SER A 6 -16.47 21.87 37.01
C SER A 6 -17.14 21.73 35.65
N SER A 7 -16.81 22.61 34.69
CA SER A 7 -17.37 22.68 33.33
C SER A 7 -16.35 23.27 32.35
N LEU A 8 -16.57 23.07 31.04
CA LEU A 8 -15.78 23.65 29.96
C LEU A 8 -16.32 25.02 29.54
N GLU A 9 -15.42 25.92 29.17
CA GLU A 9 -15.76 27.17 28.51
C GLU A 9 -16.18 26.92 27.04
N PRO A 10 -16.89 27.86 26.39
CA PRO A 10 -17.21 27.74 24.98
C PRO A 10 -15.96 27.52 24.11
N GLY A 11 -15.98 26.43 23.34
CA GLY A 11 -14.88 26.07 22.42
C GLY A 11 -15.08 26.64 21.02
N ARG A 12 -14.15 26.29 20.14
CA ARG A 12 -14.22 26.52 18.69
C ARG A 12 -14.53 25.21 17.99
N HIS A 13 -15.27 25.31 16.88
CA HIS A 13 -15.65 24.17 16.03
C HIS A 13 -14.49 23.55 15.23
N ALA A 14 -13.32 24.21 15.20
CA ALA A 14 -12.17 23.76 14.43
C ALA A 14 -10.83 24.16 15.09
N PRO A 15 -9.76 23.37 14.84
CA PRO A 15 -9.78 22.07 14.17
C PRO A 15 -10.49 20.99 15.02
N LEU A 16 -10.87 19.87 14.39
CA LEU A 16 -11.42 18.70 15.08
C LEU A 16 -10.35 18.01 15.94
N GLY A 17 -10.78 17.28 16.96
CA GLY A 17 -9.93 16.69 17.99
C GLY A 17 -9.59 17.66 19.13
N ALA A 18 -8.51 17.36 19.85
CA ALA A 18 -7.97 18.20 20.91
C ALA A 18 -6.73 18.99 20.46
N THR A 19 -6.77 20.32 20.60
CA THR A 19 -5.68 21.22 20.16
C THR A 19 -5.28 22.18 21.27
N VAL A 20 -3.99 22.26 21.56
CA VAL A 20 -3.41 23.28 22.46
C VAL A 20 -3.51 24.65 21.80
N ARG A 21 -4.19 25.59 22.44
CA ARG A 21 -4.36 26.96 21.94
C ARG A 21 -4.84 27.90 23.03
N ASP A 22 -4.64 29.20 22.85
CA ASP A 22 -5.28 30.24 23.66
C ASP A 22 -5.09 30.06 25.19
N GLY A 23 -3.98 29.44 25.62
CA GLY A 23 -3.69 29.15 27.04
C GLY A 23 -4.43 27.94 27.63
N GLY A 24 -4.99 27.06 26.80
CA GLY A 24 -5.70 25.85 27.21
C GLY A 24 -5.75 24.78 26.10
N VAL A 25 -6.71 23.86 26.22
CA VAL A 25 -7.00 22.85 25.19
C VAL A 25 -8.42 23.03 24.67
N ASN A 26 -8.57 23.14 23.37
CA ASN A 26 -9.86 23.13 22.68
C ASN A 26 -10.19 21.73 22.19
N PHE A 27 -11.38 21.24 22.51
CA PHE A 27 -11.95 20.00 22.02
C PHE A 27 -13.04 20.32 20.99
N ALA A 28 -13.03 19.63 19.85
CA ALA A 28 -14.10 19.64 18.88
C ALA A 28 -14.35 18.22 18.34
N VAL A 29 -15.54 17.69 18.57
CA VAL A 29 -15.89 16.28 18.29
C VAL A 29 -17.15 16.24 17.44
N PHE A 30 -17.13 15.45 16.37
CA PHE A 30 -18.31 15.20 15.56
C PHE A 30 -19.12 14.01 16.10
N SER A 31 -20.42 14.24 16.32
CA SER A 31 -21.46 13.22 16.49
C SER A 31 -22.82 13.87 16.20
N ALA A 32 -23.51 13.38 15.17
CA ALA A 32 -24.81 13.89 14.73
C ALA A 32 -25.95 13.38 15.61
N HIS A 33 -25.82 12.17 16.16
CA HIS A 33 -26.89 11.48 16.88
C HIS A 33 -26.68 11.37 18.39
N ALA A 34 -25.56 11.86 18.94
CA ALA A 34 -25.38 11.93 20.39
C ALA A 34 -26.37 12.94 21.02
N GLU A 35 -26.80 12.65 22.24
CA GLU A 35 -27.56 13.56 23.11
C GLU A 35 -26.65 14.32 24.08
N ARG A 36 -25.47 13.77 24.36
CA ARG A 36 -24.41 14.41 25.15
C ARG A 36 -23.06 13.77 24.83
N VAL A 37 -22.02 14.58 24.71
CA VAL A 37 -20.63 14.12 24.63
C VAL A 37 -19.84 14.65 25.81
N GLU A 38 -19.06 13.80 26.45
CA GLU A 38 -18.21 14.13 27.60
C GLU A 38 -16.74 13.84 27.28
N VAL A 39 -15.86 14.78 27.62
CA VAL A 39 -14.42 14.57 27.69
C VAL A 39 -14.09 14.02 29.08
N CYS A 40 -13.50 12.83 29.13
CA CYS A 40 -13.05 12.17 30.34
C CYS A 40 -11.54 12.39 30.48
N VAL A 41 -11.12 13.20 31.45
CA VAL A 41 -9.71 13.51 31.74
C VAL A 41 -9.14 12.45 32.69
N TYR A 42 -7.93 11.99 32.41
CA TYR A 42 -7.22 10.97 33.19
C TYR A 42 -5.94 11.51 33.82
N ASP A 43 -5.44 10.76 34.80
CA ASP A 43 -4.08 10.91 35.33
C ASP A 43 -3.01 10.61 34.26
N THR A 44 -1.75 10.88 34.59
CA THR A 44 -0.62 10.72 33.67
C THR A 44 -0.32 9.27 33.31
N THR A 45 -0.81 8.30 34.09
CA THR A 45 -0.74 6.87 33.76
C THR A 45 -1.86 6.44 32.82
N GLY A 46 -2.90 7.27 32.65
CA GLY A 46 -4.06 6.95 31.82
C GLY A 46 -4.97 5.89 32.43
N THR A 47 -4.94 5.71 33.76
CA THR A 47 -5.68 4.65 34.46
C THR A 47 -6.81 5.19 35.32
N GLN A 48 -6.58 6.29 36.04
CA GLN A 48 -7.58 6.88 36.92
C GLN A 48 -8.29 8.04 36.22
N GLU A 49 -9.60 7.92 36.06
CA GLU A 49 -10.43 9.02 35.58
C GLU A 49 -10.48 10.12 36.66
N LEU A 50 -10.06 11.33 36.32
CA LEU A 50 -10.01 12.48 37.22
C LEU A 50 -11.28 13.32 37.13
N ARG A 51 -11.85 13.46 35.92
CA ARG A 51 -13.00 14.31 35.68
C ARG A 51 -13.74 13.95 34.38
N ARG A 52 -15.06 14.08 34.38
CA ARG A 52 -15.90 14.15 33.18
C ARG A 52 -16.37 15.58 32.97
N LEU A 53 -16.26 16.04 31.73
CA LEU A 53 -16.56 17.41 31.33
C LEU A 53 -17.45 17.37 30.09
N ALA A 54 -18.70 17.81 30.22
CA ALA A 54 -19.63 17.85 29.09
C ALA A 54 -19.20 18.90 28.06
N LEU A 55 -19.22 18.51 26.77
CA LEU A 55 -19.07 19.43 25.66
C LEU A 55 -20.37 20.19 25.41
N GLN A 56 -20.25 21.37 24.83
CA GLN A 56 -21.35 22.23 24.42
C GLN A 56 -21.74 21.92 22.97
N GLY A 57 -23.02 22.05 22.64
CA GLY A 57 -23.56 21.81 21.30
C GLY A 57 -24.71 20.79 21.30
N PRO A 58 -24.99 20.15 20.15
CA PRO A 58 -24.25 20.26 18.90
C PRO A 58 -24.65 21.50 18.07
N VAL A 59 -23.71 22.04 17.30
CA VAL A 59 -23.98 22.95 16.18
C VAL A 59 -23.46 22.26 14.92
N ASP A 60 -24.35 21.92 13.98
CA ASP A 60 -23.99 21.12 12.78
C ASP A 60 -23.28 19.80 13.11
N GLY A 61 -23.77 19.09 14.13
CA GLY A 61 -23.19 17.84 14.63
C GLY A 61 -21.87 17.99 15.40
N LEU A 62 -21.39 19.22 15.61
CA LEU A 62 -20.13 19.49 16.32
C LEU A 62 -20.37 19.85 17.78
N TRP A 63 -19.72 19.07 18.65
CA TRP A 63 -19.62 19.26 20.08
C TRP A 63 -18.29 19.93 20.42
N THR A 64 -18.29 20.99 21.21
CA THR A 64 -17.08 21.79 21.47
C THR A 64 -16.93 22.16 22.93
N GLY A 65 -15.69 22.40 23.35
CA GLY A 65 -15.40 22.91 24.68
C GLY A 65 -13.94 23.33 24.81
N PHE A 66 -13.70 24.31 25.67
CA PHE A 66 -12.37 24.82 25.98
C PHE A 66 -12.04 24.56 27.44
N LEU A 67 -10.85 24.00 27.69
CA LEU A 67 -10.32 23.72 29.02
C LEU A 67 -9.14 24.68 29.30
N PRO A 68 -9.37 25.79 30.02
CA PRO A 68 -8.31 26.74 30.37
C PRO A 68 -7.21 26.08 31.21
N GLY A 69 -5.95 26.45 30.96
CA GLY A 69 -4.80 25.97 31.73
C GLY A 69 -4.39 24.53 31.45
N ALA A 70 -5.15 23.77 30.65
CA ALA A 70 -4.67 22.50 30.13
C ALA A 70 -3.56 22.68 29.09
N ALA A 71 -2.68 21.70 28.98
CA ALA A 71 -1.53 21.73 28.08
C ALA A 71 -1.38 20.39 27.34
N ALA A 72 -0.38 20.34 26.45
CA ALA A 72 0.07 19.08 25.86
C ALA A 72 0.42 18.05 26.95
N GLY A 73 0.21 16.77 26.64
CA GLY A 73 0.37 15.66 27.58
C GLY A 73 -0.87 15.33 28.41
N LEU A 74 -1.94 16.15 28.36
CA LEU A 74 -3.22 15.82 28.96
C LEU A 74 -3.77 14.53 28.33
N ILE A 75 -4.08 13.52 29.15
CA ILE A 75 -4.67 12.25 28.70
C ILE A 75 -6.18 12.33 28.84
N TYR A 76 -6.90 11.94 27.79
CA TYR A 76 -8.35 11.96 27.77
C TYR A 76 -8.95 10.84 26.91
N GLY A 77 -10.22 10.55 27.14
CA GLY A 77 -11.08 9.81 26.22
C GLY A 77 -12.44 10.48 26.12
N LEU A 78 -13.33 9.89 25.32
CA LEU A 78 -14.67 10.41 25.08
C LEU A 78 -15.72 9.43 25.60
N ARG A 79 -16.85 9.96 26.08
CA ARG A 79 -18.09 9.19 26.28
C ARG A 79 -19.21 9.87 25.55
N ALA A 80 -19.93 9.11 24.73
CA ALA A 80 -21.11 9.60 24.04
C ALA A 80 -22.37 8.94 24.60
N HIS A 81 -23.35 9.77 24.93
CA HIS A 81 -24.68 9.38 25.35
C HIS A 81 -25.61 9.58 24.16
N GLY A 82 -26.58 8.68 24.01
CA GLY A 82 -27.55 8.72 22.94
C GLY A 82 -28.39 7.45 22.92
N PRO A 83 -29.24 7.25 21.91
CA PRO A 83 -30.09 6.09 21.82
C PRO A 83 -29.28 4.79 21.71
N HIS A 84 -29.51 3.83 22.60
CA HIS A 84 -29.11 2.45 22.39
C HIS A 84 -30.26 1.71 21.68
N ALA A 85 -30.34 1.87 20.36
CA ALA A 85 -31.33 1.23 19.52
C ALA A 85 -30.63 0.48 18.37
N PRO A 86 -29.99 -0.68 18.65
CA PRO A 86 -29.18 -1.36 17.64
C PRO A 86 -29.98 -1.75 16.39
N ARG A 87 -31.29 -2.01 16.53
CA ARG A 87 -32.20 -2.27 15.40
C ARG A 87 -32.34 -1.10 14.42
N GLU A 88 -32.03 0.11 14.86
CA GLU A 88 -32.11 1.34 14.06
C GLU A 88 -30.71 1.88 13.69
N GLY A 89 -29.67 1.10 13.96
CA GLY A 89 -28.27 1.45 13.71
C GLY A 89 -27.61 2.29 14.80
N HIS A 90 -28.30 2.57 15.91
CA HIS A 90 -27.74 3.36 17.01
C HIS A 90 -27.14 2.46 18.10
N ARG A 91 -25.84 2.64 18.37
CA ARG A 91 -25.07 1.83 19.34
C ARG A 91 -24.37 2.66 20.41
N PHE A 92 -24.97 3.78 20.81
CA PHE A 92 -24.44 4.57 21.92
C PHE A 92 -24.40 3.70 23.20
N ASN A 93 -23.26 3.75 23.88
CA ASN A 93 -23.07 3.10 25.17
C ASN A 93 -22.10 3.95 26.00
N PRO A 94 -22.59 4.80 26.92
CA PRO A 94 -21.74 5.70 27.69
C PRO A 94 -20.85 4.97 28.72
N HIS A 95 -21.03 3.66 28.93
CA HIS A 95 -20.13 2.85 29.76
C HIS A 95 -18.81 2.55 29.05
N LYS A 96 -18.75 2.71 27.72
CA LYS A 96 -17.53 2.52 26.93
C LYS A 96 -16.82 3.86 26.74
N LEU A 97 -15.57 3.94 27.19
CA LEU A 97 -14.65 5.01 26.87
C LEU A 97 -14.18 4.82 25.43
N LEU A 98 -14.24 5.91 24.66
CA LEU A 98 -13.97 5.95 23.24
C LEU A 98 -12.70 6.74 22.97
N LEU A 99 -11.88 6.24 22.05
CA LEU A 99 -10.75 6.98 21.52
C LEU A 99 -11.27 8.12 20.61
N ASP A 100 -10.68 9.30 20.72
CA ASP A 100 -10.93 10.41 19.80
C ASP A 100 -10.44 10.03 18.38
N PRO A 101 -11.29 10.08 17.33
CA PRO A 101 -10.90 9.77 15.95
C PRO A 101 -9.78 10.68 15.40
N TYR A 102 -9.59 11.86 16.00
CA TYR A 102 -8.55 12.83 15.69
C TYR A 102 -7.35 12.76 16.66
N ALA A 103 -7.25 11.70 17.47
CA ALA A 103 -6.11 11.50 18.35
C ALA A 103 -4.79 11.43 17.57
N ARG A 104 -3.93 12.42 17.80
CA ARG A 104 -2.56 12.48 17.25
C ARG A 104 -1.55 11.67 18.08
N GLU A 105 -1.89 11.41 19.33
CA GLU A 105 -1.11 10.55 20.23
C GLU A 105 -2.06 9.63 20.97
N ILE A 106 -1.71 8.36 21.08
CA ILE A 106 -2.52 7.30 21.69
C ILE A 106 -1.74 6.68 22.83
N VAL A 107 -2.39 6.48 23.97
CA VAL A 107 -1.84 5.89 25.18
C VAL A 107 -2.65 4.66 25.57
N GLY A 108 -1.93 3.59 25.94
CA GLY A 108 -2.51 2.31 26.34
C GLY A 108 -2.10 1.18 25.39
N GLU A 109 -2.64 0.00 25.65
CA GLU A 109 -2.44 -1.20 24.84
C GLU A 109 -3.80 -1.85 24.65
N PHE A 110 -4.17 -2.13 23.40
CA PHE A 110 -5.42 -2.84 23.12
C PHE A 110 -5.24 -4.33 23.43
N ARG A 111 -6.17 -4.90 24.21
CA ARG A 111 -6.11 -6.29 24.67
C ARG A 111 -7.36 -7.11 24.36
N CYS A 112 -8.28 -6.56 23.56
CA CYS A 112 -9.56 -7.16 23.21
C CYS A 112 -10.30 -7.74 24.42
N LEU A 113 -10.55 -6.90 25.43
CA LEU A 113 -11.19 -7.34 26.67
C LEU A 113 -12.72 -7.44 26.49
N PRO A 114 -13.42 -8.31 27.25
CA PRO A 114 -14.88 -8.40 27.18
C PRO A 114 -15.59 -7.07 27.43
N GLU A 115 -15.05 -6.22 28.30
CA GLU A 115 -15.59 -4.89 28.60
C GLU A 115 -15.46 -3.88 27.44
N ASP A 116 -14.58 -4.12 26.46
CA ASP A 116 -14.45 -3.28 25.26
C ASP A 116 -15.65 -3.45 24.29
N HIS A 117 -16.50 -4.45 24.53
CA HIS A 117 -17.69 -4.68 23.73
C HIS A 117 -18.89 -3.92 24.32
N GLY A 118 -19.68 -3.30 23.44
CA GLY A 118 -20.91 -2.60 23.81
C GLY A 118 -22.04 -3.51 24.33
N TYR A 119 -21.85 -4.83 24.21
CA TYR A 119 -22.79 -5.90 24.59
C TYR A 119 -22.03 -7.03 25.32
N PRO A 120 -22.69 -7.82 26.19
CA PRO A 120 -22.01 -8.91 26.89
C PRO A 120 -21.75 -10.09 25.94
N LEU A 121 -20.50 -10.53 25.84
CA LEU A 121 -20.13 -11.70 25.04
C LEU A 121 -20.92 -12.95 25.49
N GLY A 122 -21.54 -13.65 24.54
CA GLY A 122 -22.38 -14.83 24.80
C GLY A 122 -23.80 -14.54 25.31
N HIS A 123 -24.23 -13.27 25.39
CA HIS A 123 -25.61 -12.92 25.74
C HIS A 123 -26.62 -13.49 24.72
N PRO A 124 -27.81 -13.96 25.13
CA PRO A 124 -28.83 -14.50 24.22
C PRO A 124 -29.28 -13.52 23.12
N ASP A 125 -29.41 -12.23 23.48
CA ASP A 125 -29.72 -11.16 22.52
C ASP A 125 -28.47 -10.66 21.75
N GLY A 126 -27.31 -11.28 21.96
CA GLY A 126 -26.05 -10.96 21.27
C GLY A 126 -25.77 -9.45 21.21
N PRO A 127 -25.50 -8.88 20.02
CA PRO A 127 -25.15 -7.48 19.86
C PRO A 127 -26.32 -6.52 20.06
N PHE A 128 -27.54 -7.00 20.37
CA PHE A 128 -28.69 -6.15 20.71
C PHE A 128 -28.75 -5.79 22.20
N ALA A 129 -27.96 -6.45 23.04
CA ALA A 129 -27.88 -6.17 24.46
C ALA A 129 -26.95 -4.99 24.78
N LEU A 130 -27.21 -4.34 25.91
CA LEU A 130 -26.34 -3.30 26.47
C LEU A 130 -25.45 -3.88 27.57
N ASP A 131 -24.14 -3.69 27.44
CA ASP A 131 -23.18 -3.99 28.50
C ASP A 131 -22.83 -2.73 29.31
N GLU A 132 -23.13 -2.73 30.61
CA GLU A 132 -22.92 -1.60 31.50
C GLU A 132 -21.53 -1.58 32.18
N ARG A 133 -20.66 -2.56 31.91
CA ARG A 133 -19.30 -2.58 32.47
C ARG A 133 -18.48 -1.44 31.89
N ASP A 134 -17.78 -0.73 32.77
CA ASP A 134 -16.86 0.34 32.38
C ASP A 134 -15.54 -0.26 31.87
N ASN A 135 -15.04 0.21 30.71
CA ASN A 135 -13.71 -0.14 30.20
C ASN A 135 -12.70 1.00 30.38
N GLY A 136 -13.06 2.12 31.03
CA GLY A 136 -12.24 3.33 31.09
C GLY A 136 -10.85 3.13 31.70
N ALA A 137 -10.64 2.14 32.56
CA ALA A 137 -9.33 1.84 33.13
C ALA A 137 -8.35 1.21 32.13
N THR A 138 -8.86 0.50 31.11
CA THR A 138 -8.07 -0.32 30.17
C THR A 138 -8.14 0.18 28.72
N ALA A 139 -9.21 0.89 28.35
CA ALA A 139 -9.41 1.45 27.02
C ALA A 139 -8.26 2.36 26.59
N LEU A 140 -7.98 2.36 25.28
CA LEU A 140 -7.06 3.31 24.67
C LEU A 140 -7.55 4.75 24.87
N LYS A 141 -6.59 5.65 25.09
CA LYS A 141 -6.85 7.07 25.36
C LYS A 141 -6.07 7.94 24.41
N ALA A 142 -6.63 9.10 24.09
CA ALA A 142 -5.92 10.13 23.39
C ALA A 142 -5.02 10.89 24.37
N ARG A 143 -3.85 11.33 23.91
CA ARG A 143 -3.02 12.32 24.60
C ARG A 143 -2.99 13.58 23.74
N VAL A 144 -3.17 14.73 24.38
CA VAL A 144 -3.09 16.02 23.67
C VAL A 144 -1.65 16.19 23.19
N ALA A 145 -1.44 16.09 21.89
CA ALA A 145 -0.10 16.19 21.31
C ALA A 145 0.51 17.58 21.55
N PRO A 146 1.83 17.65 21.80
CA PRO A 146 2.54 18.91 21.73
C PRO A 146 2.54 19.45 20.29
N PRO A 147 2.77 20.76 20.09
CA PRO A 147 3.16 21.26 18.78
C PRO A 147 4.32 20.43 18.23
N ILE A 148 4.24 20.07 16.94
CA ILE A 148 5.27 19.26 16.30
C ILE A 148 6.62 19.97 16.40
N ALA A 149 7.59 19.28 17.00
CA ALA A 149 8.93 19.80 17.17
C ALA A 149 9.62 20.01 15.82
N ALA A 150 10.37 21.10 15.67
CA ALA A 150 11.24 21.27 14.51
C ALA A 150 12.34 20.20 14.53
N LEU A 151 12.59 19.56 13.38
CA LEU A 151 13.75 18.71 13.21
C LEU A 151 15.01 19.57 12.99
N PRO A 152 16.21 19.06 13.32
CA PRO A 152 17.44 19.66 12.84
C PRO A 152 17.46 19.63 11.30
N GLY A 153 17.41 20.79 10.64
CA GLY A 153 17.41 20.90 9.18
C GLY A 153 16.10 21.42 8.60
N ALA A 154 15.86 21.13 7.32
CA ALA A 154 14.61 21.50 6.64
C ALA A 154 13.46 20.60 7.13
N ASP A 155 12.25 21.17 7.20
CA ASP A 155 11.04 20.38 7.44
C ASP A 155 10.88 19.32 6.33
N PRO A 156 10.45 18.08 6.65
CA PRO A 156 10.28 17.00 5.68
C PRO A 156 9.48 17.40 4.43
N ARG A 157 8.46 18.24 4.58
CA ARG A 157 7.68 18.71 3.42
C ARG A 157 8.46 19.64 2.50
N ALA A 158 9.41 20.40 3.06
CA ALA A 158 10.20 21.38 2.34
C ALA A 158 11.34 20.73 1.53
N ASN A 159 11.86 19.57 1.96
CA ASN A 159 12.93 18.85 1.26
C ASN A 159 12.45 17.64 0.42
N ALA A 160 11.13 17.46 0.27
CA ALA A 160 10.52 16.45 -0.60
C ALA A 160 11.14 16.42 -2.01
N PRO A 161 11.62 15.26 -2.52
CA PRO A 161 12.33 15.17 -3.81
C PRO A 161 11.49 15.54 -5.03
N ARG A 162 10.19 15.19 -5.04
CA ARG A 162 9.22 15.45 -6.12
C ARG A 162 9.70 14.98 -7.49
N HIS A 163 9.90 13.67 -7.63
CA HIS A 163 10.31 13.05 -8.88
C HIS A 163 9.29 13.30 -9.99
N ALA A 164 9.78 13.44 -11.22
CA ALA A 164 8.87 13.53 -12.37
C ALA A 164 8.11 12.18 -12.49
N PRO A 165 6.81 12.18 -12.85
CA PRO A 165 6.02 10.94 -12.87
C PRO A 165 6.63 9.79 -13.68
N ARG A 166 7.34 10.09 -14.75
CA ARG A 166 8.00 9.09 -15.61
C ARG A 166 9.25 8.46 -14.97
N ASP A 167 9.81 9.08 -13.95
CA ASP A 167 11.04 8.64 -13.28
C ASP A 167 10.72 7.83 -12.01
N VAL A 168 9.43 7.77 -11.62
CA VAL A 168 8.96 7.05 -10.44
C VAL A 168 9.14 5.54 -10.61
N VAL A 169 9.81 4.94 -9.62
CA VAL A 169 9.95 3.50 -9.41
C VAL A 169 9.59 3.23 -7.95
N LEU A 170 8.49 2.51 -7.76
CA LEU A 170 7.96 2.19 -6.44
C LEU A 170 8.69 0.99 -5.83
N TYR A 171 8.91 1.02 -4.53
CA TYR A 171 9.45 -0.09 -3.75
C TYR A 171 8.55 -0.34 -2.54
N GLU A 172 7.70 -1.36 -2.63
CA GLU A 172 6.79 -1.74 -1.55
C GLU A 172 7.57 -2.42 -0.43
N VAL A 173 7.49 -1.89 0.79
CA VAL A 173 8.33 -2.33 1.90
C VAL A 173 7.61 -2.27 3.25
N HIS A 174 7.77 -3.34 4.03
CA HIS A 174 7.34 -3.36 5.42
C HIS A 174 8.44 -2.78 6.33
N VAL A 175 8.13 -1.73 7.12
CA VAL A 175 9.10 -1.06 8.01
C VAL A 175 9.84 -2.05 8.91
N LYS A 176 9.08 -2.91 9.60
CA LYS A 176 9.65 -3.96 10.46
C LYS A 176 10.43 -5.02 9.68
N GLY A 177 9.75 -5.74 8.78
CA GLY A 177 10.32 -6.84 8.00
C GLY A 177 11.60 -6.49 7.26
N PHE A 178 11.71 -5.26 6.74
CA PHE A 178 12.89 -4.81 6.03
C PHE A 178 14.14 -4.92 6.86
N SER A 179 14.13 -4.49 8.13
CA SER A 179 15.38 -4.34 8.89
C SER A 179 15.54 -5.31 10.05
N MET A 180 14.50 -6.10 10.38
CA MET A 180 14.51 -6.97 11.57
C MET A 180 15.69 -7.95 11.60
N ARG A 181 16.14 -8.42 10.43
CA ARG A 181 17.30 -9.32 10.27
C ARG A 181 18.48 -8.69 9.52
N HIS A 182 18.51 -7.36 9.36
CA HIS A 182 19.58 -6.70 8.62
C HIS A 182 20.88 -6.65 9.45
N PRO A 183 21.99 -7.28 9.00
CA PRO A 183 23.18 -7.48 9.83
C PRO A 183 23.89 -6.16 10.19
N GLU A 184 23.93 -5.20 9.26
CA GLU A 184 24.59 -3.90 9.43
C GLU A 184 23.78 -2.87 10.24
N ILE A 185 22.52 -3.13 10.55
CA ILE A 185 21.68 -2.23 11.36
C ILE A 185 21.79 -2.67 12.82
N PRO A 186 22.08 -1.76 13.77
CA PRO A 186 22.13 -2.08 15.19
C PRO A 186 20.82 -2.66 15.70
N GLU A 187 20.89 -3.70 16.54
CA GLU A 187 19.73 -4.43 17.06
C GLU A 187 18.66 -3.51 17.67
N ALA A 188 19.06 -2.47 18.40
CA ALA A 188 18.15 -1.51 19.02
C ALA A 188 17.29 -0.69 18.03
N LEU A 189 17.72 -0.60 16.77
CA LEU A 189 17.00 0.11 15.70
C LEU A 189 16.26 -0.85 14.76
N ARG A 190 16.61 -2.14 14.73
CA ARG A 190 16.02 -3.10 13.80
C ARG A 190 14.51 -3.14 13.94
N GLY A 191 13.85 -3.20 12.80
CA GLY A 191 12.40 -3.25 12.70
C GLY A 191 11.67 -1.93 12.93
N SER A 192 12.37 -0.79 12.86
CA SER A 192 11.80 0.54 13.18
C SER A 192 11.89 1.56 12.04
N TYR A 193 11.17 2.67 12.18
CA TYR A 193 11.32 3.86 11.33
C TYR A 193 12.78 4.33 11.25
N ALA A 194 13.49 4.37 12.39
CA ALA A 194 14.90 4.76 12.44
C ALA A 194 15.82 3.82 11.64
N ALA A 195 15.45 2.54 11.48
CA ALA A 195 16.23 1.62 10.65
C ALA A 195 16.12 1.93 9.15
N LEU A 196 14.99 2.42 8.66
CA LEU A 196 14.87 2.85 7.25
C LEU A 196 15.69 4.12 6.97
N ALA A 197 15.95 4.93 8.00
CA ALA A 197 16.85 6.09 7.94
C ALA A 197 18.33 5.71 8.09
N HIS A 198 18.65 4.47 8.46
CA HIS A 198 20.01 4.07 8.74
C HIS A 198 20.85 4.05 7.45
N PRO A 199 22.15 4.42 7.49
CA PRO A 199 23.01 4.46 6.30
C PRO A 199 23.02 3.17 5.47
N ALA A 200 22.92 1.99 6.11
CA ALA A 200 22.84 0.70 5.42
C ALA A 200 21.57 0.58 4.55
N ALA A 201 20.40 0.96 5.09
CA ALA A 201 19.14 0.97 4.35
C ALA A 201 19.19 1.96 3.18
N LEU A 202 19.66 3.19 3.44
CA LEU A 202 19.81 4.22 2.41
C LEU A 202 20.78 3.80 1.30
N ALA A 203 21.88 3.12 1.66
CA ALA A 203 22.83 2.58 0.69
C ALA A 203 22.19 1.51 -0.20
N HIS A 204 21.36 0.62 0.36
CA HIS A 204 20.62 -0.37 -0.42
C HIS A 204 19.64 0.28 -1.40
N PHE A 205 18.78 1.20 -0.94
CA PHE A 205 17.81 1.87 -1.82
C PHE A 205 18.49 2.65 -2.95
N LYS A 206 19.58 3.36 -2.65
CA LYS A 206 20.39 4.07 -3.65
C LYS A 206 21.08 3.12 -4.62
N ARG A 207 21.61 1.99 -4.13
CA ARG A 207 22.25 0.96 -4.97
C ARG A 207 21.24 0.38 -5.95
N LEU A 208 20.04 0.05 -5.47
CA LEU A 208 18.97 -0.48 -6.30
C LEU A 208 18.51 0.55 -7.33
N GLY A 209 18.41 1.83 -6.92
CA GLY A 209 18.01 2.92 -7.80
C GLY A 209 16.49 3.14 -7.87
N VAL A 210 15.77 2.70 -6.83
CA VAL A 210 14.35 3.04 -6.61
C VAL A 210 14.23 4.51 -6.21
N THR A 211 13.06 5.10 -6.43
CA THR A 211 12.85 6.54 -6.19
C THR A 211 11.85 6.82 -5.07
N THR A 212 10.93 5.88 -4.81
CA THR A 212 9.76 6.11 -3.97
C THR A 212 9.48 4.86 -3.16
N LEU A 213 9.56 4.96 -1.83
CA LEU A 213 9.23 3.86 -0.93
C LEU A 213 7.72 3.86 -0.67
N SER A 214 7.04 2.74 -0.93
CA SER A 214 5.64 2.53 -0.58
C SER A 214 5.59 1.70 0.69
N LEU A 215 5.40 2.37 1.84
CA LEU A 215 5.38 1.69 3.14
C LEU A 215 4.04 1.00 3.34
N LEU A 216 4.05 -0.27 3.76
CA LEU A 216 2.86 -0.92 4.33
C LEU A 216 2.30 -0.09 5.51
N PRO A 217 1.03 -0.32 5.92
CA PRO A 217 0.34 0.56 6.87
C PRO A 217 1.15 0.95 8.11
N VAL A 218 1.33 2.26 8.29
CA VAL A 218 2.04 2.86 9.44
C VAL A 218 1.12 3.63 10.38
N GLN A 219 -0.17 3.75 10.05
CA GLN A 219 -1.16 4.33 10.94
C GLN A 219 -1.38 3.40 12.13
N TYR A 220 -1.74 3.95 13.29
CA TYR A 220 -1.91 3.15 14.50
C TYR A 220 -2.97 2.07 14.29
N ALA A 221 -2.53 0.82 14.22
CA ALA A 221 -3.37 -0.34 14.02
C ALA A 221 -3.39 -1.22 15.28
N VAL A 222 -4.40 -2.09 15.35
CA VAL A 222 -4.55 -3.05 16.44
C VAL A 222 -4.69 -4.47 15.89
N ASP A 223 -4.33 -5.45 16.70
CA ASP A 223 -4.52 -6.86 16.34
C ASP A 223 -6.02 -7.23 16.35
N GLU A 224 -6.42 -8.12 15.45
CA GLU A 224 -7.78 -8.64 15.38
C GLU A 224 -8.09 -9.54 16.60
N PRO A 225 -9.35 -9.57 17.07
CA PRO A 225 -9.77 -10.42 18.19
C PRO A 225 -9.33 -11.89 18.10
N HIS A 226 -9.34 -12.50 16.90
CA HIS A 226 -8.99 -13.91 16.73
C HIS A 226 -7.49 -14.20 16.85
N LEU A 227 -6.62 -13.19 16.77
CA LEU A 227 -5.18 -13.35 16.95
C LEU A 227 -4.76 -13.36 18.43
N PHE A 228 -5.62 -12.87 19.33
CA PHE A 228 -5.30 -12.86 20.75
C PHE A 228 -5.19 -14.29 21.30
N GLY A 229 -4.07 -14.59 21.96
CA GLY A 229 -3.80 -15.90 22.56
C GLY A 229 -3.19 -16.94 21.61
N THR A 230 -3.01 -16.63 20.33
CA THR A 230 -2.39 -17.56 19.35
C THR A 230 -0.87 -17.42 19.27
N GLY A 231 -0.32 -16.31 19.76
CA GLY A 231 1.09 -15.93 19.58
C GLY A 231 1.37 -15.20 18.27
N LEU A 232 0.36 -15.06 17.40
CA LEU A 232 0.41 -14.27 16.18
C LEU A 232 0.00 -12.82 16.46
N ARG A 233 0.26 -11.93 15.50
CA ARG A 233 -0.08 -10.50 15.55
C ARG A 233 -0.42 -9.99 14.17
N ASN A 234 -1.18 -8.91 14.05
CA ASN A 234 -1.36 -8.26 12.77
C ASN A 234 -0.03 -7.61 12.36
N TYR A 235 0.69 -8.31 11.49
CA TYR A 235 2.00 -7.93 11.01
C TYR A 235 1.88 -6.78 10.00
N TRP A 236 1.05 -6.95 8.97
CA TRP A 236 0.93 -5.96 7.89
C TRP A 236 0.37 -4.62 8.34
N GLY A 237 -0.53 -4.58 9.32
CA GLY A 237 -1.12 -3.36 9.85
C GLY A 237 -2.42 -2.89 9.18
N TYR A 238 -3.07 -3.70 8.33
CA TYR A 238 -4.35 -3.38 7.67
C TYR A 238 -5.56 -3.43 8.62
N ASN A 239 -5.48 -2.72 9.74
CA ASN A 239 -6.53 -2.69 10.76
C ASN A 239 -6.46 -1.38 11.59
N THR A 240 -6.54 -0.24 10.89
CA THR A 240 -6.25 1.09 11.44
C THR A 240 -7.34 1.58 12.42
N LEU A 241 -6.91 1.97 13.62
CA LEU A 241 -7.75 2.66 14.62
C LEU A 241 -7.43 4.15 14.72
N GLY A 242 -6.15 4.52 14.64
CA GLY A 242 -5.68 5.90 14.83
C GLY A 242 -5.16 6.53 13.54
N PHE A 243 -6.01 7.27 12.84
CA PHE A 243 -5.71 7.86 11.54
C PHE A 243 -4.67 9.00 11.56
N PHE A 244 -4.33 9.53 12.73
CA PHE A 244 -3.40 10.66 12.89
C PHE A 244 -2.17 10.31 13.75
N ALA A 245 -2.00 9.03 14.07
CA ALA A 245 -0.91 8.57 14.92
C ALA A 245 -0.08 7.50 14.18
N PRO A 246 1.26 7.63 14.13
CA PRO A 246 2.11 6.55 13.67
C PRO A 246 2.06 5.37 14.65
N ASP A 247 2.16 4.15 14.12
CA ASP A 247 2.11 2.92 14.91
C ASP A 247 3.39 2.78 15.76
N PRO A 248 3.28 2.74 17.10
CA PRO A 248 4.45 2.56 17.99
C PRO A 248 5.08 1.17 17.85
N ARG A 249 4.38 0.18 17.26
CA ARG A 249 4.93 -1.15 17.00
C ARG A 249 6.12 -1.10 16.04
N LEU A 250 6.15 -0.09 15.17
CA LEU A 250 7.17 0.17 14.15
C LEU A 250 8.21 1.23 14.58
N ALA A 251 8.23 1.62 15.86
CA ALA A 251 9.22 2.53 16.40
C ALA A 251 10.33 1.80 17.15
N SER A 252 11.51 2.42 17.27
CA SER A 252 12.64 1.83 17.98
C SER A 252 12.31 1.57 19.45
N GLY A 253 13.00 0.59 20.03
CA GLY A 253 12.80 0.19 21.42
C GLY A 253 12.94 1.35 22.41
N ALA A 254 13.78 2.35 22.08
CA ALA A 254 14.07 3.49 22.92
C ALA A 254 12.90 4.49 23.03
N VAL A 255 12.03 4.58 22.03
CA VAL A 255 11.00 5.64 21.94
C VAL A 255 9.57 5.13 21.87
N ARG A 256 9.35 3.83 21.60
CA ARG A 256 8.01 3.27 21.31
C ARG A 256 6.93 3.49 22.38
N HIS A 257 7.33 3.79 23.61
CA HIS A 257 6.41 4.06 24.73
C HIS A 257 6.04 5.54 24.89
N ASP A 258 6.66 6.43 24.11
CA ASP A 258 6.34 7.86 24.08
C ASP A 258 5.84 8.27 22.68
N PRO A 259 4.52 8.46 22.50
CA PRO A 259 3.92 8.85 21.22
C PRO A 259 4.54 10.09 20.55
N SER A 260 5.03 11.07 21.34
CA SER A 260 5.70 12.26 20.80
C SER A 260 7.05 11.91 20.18
N ALA A 261 7.78 10.99 20.83
CA ALA A 261 9.06 10.51 20.33
C ALA A 261 8.90 9.58 19.13
N VAL A 262 7.85 8.75 19.08
CA VAL A 262 7.46 7.97 17.89
C VAL A 262 7.19 8.88 16.69
N THR A 263 6.40 9.93 16.89
CA THR A 263 6.12 10.94 15.84
C THR A 263 7.41 11.60 15.35
N SER A 264 8.32 11.91 16.27
CA SER A 264 9.61 12.52 15.93
C SER A 264 10.51 11.55 15.15
N GLU A 265 10.53 10.27 15.51
CA GLU A 265 11.29 9.23 14.80
C GLU A 265 10.75 8.99 13.38
N PHE A 266 9.43 8.94 13.21
CA PHE A 266 8.81 8.85 11.89
C PHE A 266 9.20 10.04 11.00
N ARG A 267 9.07 11.28 11.52
CA ARG A 267 9.45 12.48 10.74
C ARG A 267 10.94 12.51 10.42
N ALA A 268 11.80 12.04 11.33
CA ALA A 268 13.22 11.93 11.08
C ALA A 268 13.54 10.91 9.98
N MET A 269 12.79 9.80 9.91
CA MET A 269 12.88 8.84 8.82
C MET A 269 12.52 9.48 7.48
N VAL A 270 11.37 10.15 7.39
CA VAL A 270 10.96 10.85 6.15
C VAL A 270 12.01 11.88 5.73
N HIS A 271 12.49 12.69 6.68
CA HIS A 271 13.56 13.67 6.41
C HIS A 271 14.81 13.01 5.82
N ALA A 272 15.29 11.92 6.41
CA ALA A 272 16.51 11.23 5.96
C ALA A 272 16.34 10.58 4.59
N LEU A 273 15.15 10.02 4.30
CA LEU A 273 14.81 9.48 2.99
C LEU A 273 14.77 10.59 1.93
N HIS A 274 14.21 11.75 2.26
CA HIS A 274 14.18 12.91 1.36
C HIS A 274 15.59 13.45 1.06
N GLU A 275 16.46 13.57 2.06
CA GLU A 275 17.88 13.93 1.86
C GLU A 275 18.61 12.90 0.99
N ALA A 276 18.16 11.64 1.01
CA ALA A 276 18.65 10.59 0.12
C ALA A 276 18.05 10.63 -1.29
N GLY A 277 17.10 11.53 -1.57
CA GLY A 277 16.38 11.64 -2.83
C GLY A 277 15.26 10.60 -2.99
N LEU A 278 14.76 10.04 -1.90
CA LEU A 278 13.69 9.04 -1.89
C LEU A 278 12.38 9.69 -1.41
N GLU A 279 11.31 9.49 -2.16
CA GLU A 279 9.95 9.86 -1.74
C GLU A 279 9.37 8.80 -0.80
N VAL A 280 8.38 9.19 0.02
CA VAL A 280 7.64 8.30 0.93
C VAL A 280 6.15 8.32 0.61
N VAL A 281 5.63 7.19 0.16
CA VAL A 281 4.20 6.92 -0.01
C VAL A 281 3.74 5.99 1.10
N LEU A 282 2.56 6.26 1.67
CA LEU A 282 1.96 5.41 2.70
C LEU A 282 0.82 4.57 2.12
N ASP A 283 0.83 3.28 2.41
CA ASP A 283 -0.36 2.45 2.32
C ASP A 283 -1.34 2.86 3.44
N VAL A 284 -2.58 3.17 3.07
CA VAL A 284 -3.58 3.74 3.99
C VAL A 284 -4.91 3.03 3.91
N VAL A 285 -5.47 2.74 5.09
CA VAL A 285 -6.73 2.03 5.26
C VAL A 285 -7.78 3.00 5.79
N TYR A 286 -8.59 3.52 4.88
CA TYR A 286 -9.75 4.37 5.21
C TYR A 286 -11.08 3.68 4.88
N ASN A 287 -11.04 2.44 4.37
CA ASN A 287 -12.20 1.71 3.90
C ASN A 287 -12.93 0.94 5.04
N HIS A 288 -12.21 0.50 6.08
CA HIS A 288 -12.75 -0.20 7.25
C HIS A 288 -12.01 0.19 8.55
N THR A 289 -12.42 -0.40 9.68
CA THR A 289 -11.82 -0.21 11.00
C THR A 289 -11.82 -1.51 11.83
N PRO A 290 -10.99 -1.61 12.89
CA PRO A 290 -10.94 -2.76 13.81
C PRO A 290 -12.19 -2.95 14.66
N GLU A 291 -13.15 -2.03 14.61
CA GLU A 291 -14.44 -2.24 15.29
C GLU A 291 -15.25 -3.37 14.63
N GLY A 292 -14.85 -3.89 13.46
CA GLY A 292 -15.44 -5.06 12.82
C GLY A 292 -16.93 -4.91 12.52
N ASN A 293 -17.65 -6.03 12.41
CA ASN A 293 -19.11 -6.06 12.26
C ASN A 293 -19.83 -5.77 13.60
N GLU A 294 -21.14 -5.95 13.66
CA GLU A 294 -21.95 -5.74 14.88
C GLU A 294 -21.49 -6.53 16.12
N PHE A 295 -20.69 -7.59 15.94
CA PHE A 295 -20.09 -8.38 17.03
C PHE A 295 -18.67 -7.93 17.42
N GLY A 296 -18.13 -6.91 16.77
CA GLY A 296 -16.83 -6.35 17.16
C GLY A 296 -16.90 -5.42 18.38
N PRO A 297 -15.75 -4.93 18.82
CA PRO A 297 -15.65 -4.05 19.99
C PRO A 297 -16.23 -2.65 19.71
N THR A 298 -16.35 -1.83 20.76
CA THR A 298 -16.76 -0.42 20.72
C THR A 298 -15.62 0.43 21.26
N LEU A 299 -14.75 0.87 20.36
CA LEU A 299 -13.47 1.53 20.62
C LEU A 299 -13.49 3.02 20.28
N SER A 300 -14.18 3.44 19.23
CA SER A 300 -14.18 4.83 18.76
C SER A 300 -15.46 5.19 17.98
N LEU A 301 -15.47 5.01 16.66
CA LEU A 301 -16.47 5.52 15.75
C LEU A 301 -17.87 4.95 16.04
N ARG A 302 -17.95 3.66 16.37
CA ARG A 302 -19.19 2.95 16.71
C ARG A 302 -19.92 3.61 17.88
N GLY A 303 -19.18 3.83 18.97
CA GLY A 303 -19.71 4.43 20.18
C GLY A 303 -19.98 5.92 20.03
N LEU A 304 -19.23 6.61 19.15
CA LEU A 304 -19.38 8.04 18.91
C LEU A 304 -20.57 8.36 18.00
N ASP A 305 -20.72 7.65 16.89
CA ASP A 305 -21.86 7.77 15.98
C ASP A 305 -21.84 6.69 14.87
N GLN A 306 -22.15 5.42 15.21
CA GLN A 306 -22.14 4.33 14.23
C GLN A 306 -22.87 4.67 12.91
N LYS A 307 -24.04 5.30 13.02
CA LYS A 307 -24.93 5.57 11.89
C LYS A 307 -24.37 6.60 10.91
N SER A 308 -23.53 7.51 11.40
CA SER A 308 -22.82 8.45 10.54
C SER A 308 -21.51 7.89 10.00
N TYR A 309 -20.73 7.17 10.83
CA TYR A 309 -19.38 6.72 10.46
C TYR A 309 -19.34 5.47 9.59
N TYR A 310 -20.35 4.58 9.67
CA TYR A 310 -20.38 3.32 8.92
C TYR A 310 -21.56 3.24 7.97
N ARG A 311 -21.36 2.51 6.86
CA ARG A 311 -22.45 2.12 5.97
C ARG A 311 -23.26 1.02 6.66
N LEU A 312 -24.55 1.25 6.79
CA LEU A 312 -25.51 0.27 7.31
C LEU A 312 -26.18 -0.45 6.15
N LYS A 313 -26.60 -1.70 6.34
CA LYS A 313 -27.42 -2.37 5.32
C LYS A 313 -28.75 -1.63 5.16
N PRO A 314 -29.18 -1.28 3.93
CA PRO A 314 -30.41 -0.51 3.71
C PRO A 314 -31.69 -1.23 4.19
N ASP A 315 -31.70 -2.55 4.14
CA ASP A 315 -32.83 -3.42 4.51
C ASP A 315 -32.82 -3.85 5.98
N ASP A 316 -31.65 -3.85 6.63
CA ASP A 316 -31.48 -4.11 8.06
C ASP A 316 -30.41 -3.18 8.67
N PRO A 317 -30.81 -2.00 9.16
CA PRO A 317 -29.90 -1.03 9.77
C PRO A 317 -29.17 -1.53 11.02
N SER A 318 -29.52 -2.71 11.55
CA SER A 318 -28.79 -3.33 12.66
C SER A 318 -27.45 -3.93 12.28
N GLN A 319 -27.26 -4.18 10.98
CA GLN A 319 -26.07 -4.77 10.39
C GLN A 319 -25.26 -3.74 9.60
N LEU A 320 -23.94 -3.94 9.57
CA LEU A 320 -23.03 -3.13 8.76
C LEU A 320 -22.92 -3.70 7.35
N GLU A 321 -22.75 -2.83 6.37
CA GLU A 321 -22.36 -3.24 5.02
C GLU A 321 -20.87 -3.63 5.04
N ASN A 322 -20.52 -4.76 4.43
CA ASN A 322 -19.16 -5.31 4.46
C ASN A 322 -18.56 -5.42 3.04
N LEU A 323 -18.31 -4.28 2.41
CA LEU A 323 -17.68 -4.19 1.08
C LEU A 323 -16.17 -4.46 1.12
N THR A 324 -15.59 -4.55 2.32
CA THR A 324 -14.15 -4.71 2.56
C THR A 324 -13.77 -6.14 2.95
N ALA A 325 -14.77 -6.99 3.22
CA ALA A 325 -14.61 -8.29 3.89
C ALA A 325 -14.06 -8.23 5.33
N CYS A 326 -13.80 -7.04 5.89
CA CYS A 326 -13.26 -6.85 7.24
C CYS A 326 -14.34 -6.60 8.33
N GLY A 327 -15.61 -6.72 7.97
CA GLY A 327 -16.77 -6.66 8.86
C GLY A 327 -17.52 -5.33 8.84
N ASN A 328 -16.89 -4.23 8.42
CA ASN A 328 -17.53 -2.93 8.23
C ASN A 328 -17.00 -2.16 7.02
N THR A 329 -17.75 -1.15 6.62
CA THR A 329 -17.35 -0.19 5.59
C THR A 329 -17.53 1.22 6.13
N VAL A 330 -16.48 2.03 6.11
CA VAL A 330 -16.52 3.45 6.51
C VAL A 330 -17.36 4.25 5.51
N ASN A 331 -18.28 5.07 6.02
CA ASN A 331 -19.22 5.84 5.20
C ASN A 331 -18.61 7.16 4.70
N VAL A 332 -17.65 7.05 3.78
CA VAL A 332 -16.95 8.23 3.24
C VAL A 332 -17.93 9.17 2.51
N GLN A 333 -19.08 8.71 2.01
CA GLN A 333 -20.13 9.56 1.44
C GLN A 333 -20.65 10.63 2.43
N HIS A 334 -20.60 10.37 3.73
CA HIS A 334 -21.01 11.33 4.76
C HIS A 334 -20.00 12.50 4.85
N PRO A 335 -20.43 13.78 4.83
CA PRO A 335 -19.52 14.94 4.76
C PRO A 335 -18.46 14.98 5.86
N ARG A 336 -18.83 14.64 7.10
CA ARG A 336 -17.90 14.64 8.25
C ARG A 336 -16.93 13.45 8.25
N VAL A 337 -17.27 12.36 7.57
CA VAL A 337 -16.39 11.20 7.41
C VAL A 337 -15.42 11.45 6.25
N THR A 338 -15.91 12.01 5.12
CA THR A 338 -15.03 12.60 4.09
C THR A 338 -14.04 13.58 4.73
N GLN A 339 -14.52 14.46 5.61
CA GLN A 339 -13.64 15.41 6.31
C GLN A 339 -12.58 14.71 7.16
N LEU A 340 -12.95 13.68 7.95
CA LEU A 340 -12.01 12.87 8.73
C LEU A 340 -10.87 12.31 7.85
N VAL A 341 -11.22 11.69 6.73
CA VAL A 341 -10.24 11.13 5.80
C VAL A 341 -9.35 12.24 5.21
N LEU A 342 -9.93 13.33 4.70
CA LEU A 342 -9.17 14.42 4.10
C LEU A 342 -8.27 15.14 5.11
N ASP A 343 -8.72 15.35 6.34
CA ASP A 343 -7.93 15.98 7.39
C ASP A 343 -6.77 15.07 7.80
N SER A 344 -6.98 13.75 7.84
CA SER A 344 -5.90 12.77 8.05
C SER A 344 -4.87 12.81 6.92
N LEU A 345 -5.30 12.79 5.66
CA LEU A 345 -4.40 12.91 4.51
C LEU A 345 -3.59 14.24 4.58
N ARG A 346 -4.24 15.36 4.90
CA ARG A 346 -3.57 16.66 5.06
C ARG A 346 -2.57 16.67 6.21
N PHE A 347 -2.84 15.95 7.30
CA PHE A 347 -1.90 15.79 8.39
C PHE A 347 -0.65 15.03 7.93
N TRP A 348 -0.81 13.88 7.27
CA TRP A 348 0.33 13.09 6.79
C TRP A 348 1.19 13.85 5.77
N VAL A 349 0.59 14.59 4.83
CA VAL A 349 1.36 15.42 3.88
C VAL A 349 1.94 16.68 4.54
N GLY A 350 1.11 17.40 5.29
CA GLY A 350 1.40 18.74 5.79
C GLY A 350 2.34 18.77 6.98
N GLU A 351 2.19 17.80 7.88
CA GLU A 351 2.87 17.74 9.17
C GLU A 351 3.93 16.62 9.23
N MET A 352 3.68 15.50 8.55
CA MET A 352 4.57 14.34 8.56
C MET A 352 5.52 14.27 7.34
N GLY A 353 5.22 15.02 6.27
CA GLY A 353 6.07 15.14 5.08
C GLY A 353 5.85 14.08 4.01
N VAL A 354 4.76 13.31 4.08
CA VAL A 354 4.47 12.22 3.13
C VAL A 354 4.22 12.75 1.71
N ASP A 355 4.75 12.06 0.69
CA ASP A 355 4.70 12.43 -0.73
C ASP A 355 3.50 11.83 -1.48
N GLY A 356 2.74 10.94 -0.85
CA GLY A 356 1.52 10.39 -1.41
C GLY A 356 0.99 9.16 -0.69
N PHE A 357 -0.03 8.54 -1.28
CA PHE A 357 -0.77 7.47 -0.66
C PHE A 357 -1.10 6.35 -1.65
N ARG A 358 -0.99 5.10 -1.20
CA ARG A 358 -1.67 3.95 -1.80
C ARG A 358 -2.90 3.64 -0.96
N PHE A 359 -4.07 3.76 -1.58
CA PHE A 359 -5.35 3.51 -0.93
C PHE A 359 -5.69 2.03 -1.07
N ASP A 360 -5.76 1.36 0.07
CA ASP A 360 -6.27 0.00 0.21
C ASP A 360 -7.78 -0.04 -0.11
N LEU A 361 -8.21 -1.08 -0.83
CA LEU A 361 -9.58 -1.30 -1.29
C LEU A 361 -10.27 -0.01 -1.75
N ALA A 362 -9.58 0.75 -2.61
CA ALA A 362 -9.88 2.13 -2.90
C ALA A 362 -11.30 2.41 -3.43
N PRO A 363 -12.01 1.48 -4.12
CA PRO A 363 -13.35 1.75 -4.60
C PRO A 363 -14.33 2.15 -3.49
N VAL A 364 -14.11 1.70 -2.25
CA VAL A 364 -14.89 2.09 -1.06
C VAL A 364 -14.96 3.60 -0.88
N LEU A 365 -13.87 4.31 -1.17
CA LEU A 365 -13.79 5.77 -1.06
C LEU A 365 -14.73 6.50 -2.03
N GLY A 366 -15.15 5.80 -3.10
CA GLY A 366 -16.11 6.28 -4.08
C GLY A 366 -17.49 5.64 -3.98
N ARG A 367 -17.76 4.77 -2.98
CA ARG A 367 -19.05 4.09 -2.85
C ARG A 367 -20.14 5.08 -2.49
N THR A 368 -21.16 5.12 -3.34
CA THR A 368 -22.44 5.80 -3.15
C THR A 368 -23.55 4.75 -3.11
N ASP A 369 -24.79 5.19 -2.91
CA ASP A 369 -25.97 4.31 -2.99
C ASP A 369 -26.16 3.70 -4.40
N ALA A 370 -25.54 4.27 -5.43
CA ALA A 370 -25.55 3.76 -6.81
C ALA A 370 -24.30 2.92 -7.16
N GLY A 371 -23.42 2.64 -6.20
CA GLY A 371 -22.13 1.98 -6.42
C GLY A 371 -20.97 2.97 -6.48
N HIS A 372 -19.82 2.53 -7.01
CA HIS A 372 -18.63 3.36 -7.11
C HIS A 372 -18.82 4.49 -8.13
N ASP A 373 -18.61 5.75 -7.70
CA ASP A 373 -18.63 6.93 -8.56
C ASP A 373 -17.26 7.65 -8.51
N PRO A 374 -16.53 7.77 -9.65
CA PRO A 374 -15.27 8.50 -9.71
C PRO A 374 -15.43 10.03 -9.57
N LEU A 375 -16.66 10.53 -9.55
CA LEU A 375 -17.01 11.93 -9.27
C LEU A 375 -17.65 12.11 -7.88
N SER A 376 -17.59 11.10 -7.01
CA SER A 376 -18.08 11.19 -5.64
C SER A 376 -17.56 12.43 -4.90
N SER A 377 -18.27 12.84 -3.85
CA SER A 377 -17.91 14.00 -3.02
C SER A 377 -16.47 13.92 -2.51
N PHE A 378 -16.02 12.72 -2.13
CA PHE A 378 -14.65 12.45 -1.70
C PHE A 378 -13.64 12.77 -2.81
N TYR A 379 -13.76 12.16 -4.00
CA TYR A 379 -12.81 12.39 -5.08
C TYR A 379 -12.84 13.84 -5.57
N THR A 380 -14.01 14.46 -5.60
CA THR A 380 -14.14 15.88 -5.93
C THR A 380 -13.36 16.75 -4.94
N ALA A 381 -13.54 16.52 -3.63
CA ALA A 381 -12.87 17.27 -2.58
C ALA A 381 -11.34 17.01 -2.56
N LEU A 382 -10.91 15.77 -2.76
CA LEU A 382 -9.50 15.38 -2.84
C LEU A 382 -8.79 16.06 -4.01
N ARG A 383 -9.39 16.04 -5.20
CA ARG A 383 -8.75 16.53 -6.44
C ARG A 383 -8.63 18.05 -6.52
N GLN A 384 -9.52 18.79 -5.86
CA GLN A 384 -9.43 20.25 -5.80
C GLN A 384 -8.56 20.74 -4.63
N ASP A 385 -8.21 19.87 -3.68
CA ASP A 385 -7.47 20.26 -2.49
C ASP A 385 -6.07 20.78 -2.85
N PRO A 386 -5.71 22.02 -2.46
CA PRO A 386 -4.42 22.60 -2.85
C PRO A 386 -3.20 21.83 -2.35
N LEU A 387 -3.32 21.07 -1.25
CA LEU A 387 -2.23 20.25 -0.72
C LEU A 387 -2.24 18.85 -1.37
N LEU A 388 -3.40 18.18 -1.35
CA LEU A 388 -3.51 16.77 -1.75
C LEU A 388 -3.52 16.56 -3.27
N ALA A 389 -3.87 17.57 -4.08
CA ALA A 389 -3.83 17.45 -5.53
C ALA A 389 -2.39 17.35 -6.11
N GLN A 390 -1.37 17.61 -5.27
CA GLN A 390 0.04 17.63 -5.68
C GLN A 390 0.80 16.33 -5.38
N VAL A 391 0.23 15.43 -4.58
CA VAL A 391 0.91 14.20 -4.12
C VAL A 391 0.61 13.00 -5.03
N HIS A 392 1.33 11.90 -4.84
CA HIS A 392 1.00 10.63 -5.50
C HIS A 392 -0.32 10.08 -4.94
N LEU A 393 -1.22 9.69 -5.84
CA LEU A 393 -2.49 9.05 -5.50
C LEU A 393 -2.54 7.70 -6.20
N ILE A 394 -2.43 6.63 -5.44
CA ILE A 394 -2.34 5.25 -5.93
C ILE A 394 -3.55 4.47 -5.41
N ALA A 395 -4.24 3.73 -6.26
CA ALA A 395 -5.38 2.91 -5.86
C ALA A 395 -5.05 1.43 -6.00
N GLU A 396 -5.48 0.63 -5.01
CA GLU A 396 -5.92 -0.73 -5.25
C GLU A 396 -7.33 -0.67 -5.85
N PRO A 397 -7.52 -0.94 -7.16
CA PRO A 397 -8.73 -0.58 -7.85
C PRO A 397 -9.81 -1.67 -7.77
N TRP A 398 -9.90 -2.36 -6.63
CA TRP A 398 -10.95 -3.34 -6.34
C TRP A 398 -11.33 -3.32 -4.86
N ASP A 399 -12.56 -3.74 -4.55
CA ASP A 399 -13.01 -4.07 -3.20
C ASP A 399 -13.72 -5.43 -3.21
N ALA A 400 -14.11 -5.95 -2.04
CA ALA A 400 -14.76 -7.25 -1.91
C ALA A 400 -16.28 -7.22 -2.18
N GLY A 401 -16.84 -6.04 -2.45
CA GLY A 401 -18.26 -5.84 -2.68
C GLY A 401 -18.71 -6.14 -4.11
N PRO A 402 -20.04 -6.23 -4.34
CA PRO A 402 -20.60 -6.28 -5.70
C PRO A 402 -20.12 -5.10 -6.54
N ASP A 403 -19.78 -5.36 -7.80
CA ASP A 403 -19.19 -4.38 -8.71
C ASP A 403 -17.94 -3.70 -8.15
N GLY A 404 -17.17 -4.40 -7.29
CA GLY A 404 -15.96 -3.88 -6.67
C GLY A 404 -14.80 -3.68 -7.63
N TYR A 405 -14.73 -4.43 -8.73
CA TYR A 405 -13.62 -4.32 -9.69
C TYR A 405 -13.72 -3.05 -10.56
N GLN A 406 -12.86 -2.07 -10.27
CA GLN A 406 -12.87 -0.72 -10.87
C GLN A 406 -11.55 -0.37 -11.57
N LEU A 407 -10.71 -1.36 -11.90
CA LEU A 407 -9.49 -1.14 -12.67
C LEU A 407 -9.82 -0.34 -13.94
N GLY A 408 -9.12 0.77 -14.14
CA GLY A 408 -9.31 1.65 -15.28
C GLY A 408 -10.16 2.87 -14.97
N ARG A 409 -10.89 2.89 -13.85
CA ARG A 409 -12.05 3.78 -13.65
C ARG A 409 -11.81 4.88 -12.62
N PHE A 410 -10.61 4.97 -12.05
CA PHE A 410 -10.27 6.02 -11.09
C PHE A 410 -10.06 7.38 -11.77
N PRO A 411 -10.42 8.49 -11.08
CA PRO A 411 -10.42 9.81 -11.69
C PRO A 411 -9.01 10.43 -11.81
N GLY A 412 -8.83 11.25 -12.84
CA GLY A 412 -7.69 12.18 -12.91
C GLY A 412 -6.33 11.49 -12.98
N ARG A 413 -5.44 11.84 -12.03
CA ARG A 413 -4.03 11.41 -12.00
C ARG A 413 -3.79 10.17 -11.14
N PHE A 414 -4.84 9.48 -10.71
CA PHE A 414 -4.66 8.23 -9.96
C PHE A 414 -3.85 7.24 -10.78
N LEU A 415 -2.83 6.69 -10.12
CA LEU A 415 -2.16 5.47 -10.55
C LEU A 415 -2.94 4.29 -9.99
N GLU A 416 -2.99 3.18 -10.70
CA GLU A 416 -3.76 2.00 -10.28
C GLU A 416 -2.87 0.76 -10.36
N TRP A 417 -2.90 -0.05 -9.31
CA TRP A 417 -2.33 -1.39 -9.34
C TRP A 417 -2.96 -2.21 -10.47
N ASN A 418 -2.13 -2.67 -11.40
CA ASN A 418 -2.58 -3.40 -12.58
C ASN A 418 -2.43 -4.92 -12.39
N ASP A 419 -3.46 -5.56 -11.83
CA ASP A 419 -3.52 -7.02 -11.68
C ASP A 419 -3.51 -7.77 -13.02
N LYS A 420 -4.02 -7.17 -14.10
CA LYS A 420 -3.93 -7.73 -15.45
C LYS A 420 -2.48 -7.80 -15.94
N PHE A 421 -1.65 -6.80 -15.61
CA PHE A 421 -0.21 -6.88 -15.88
C PHE A 421 0.42 -8.02 -15.08
N ARG A 422 0.17 -8.08 -13.77
CA ARG A 422 0.68 -9.13 -12.87
C ARG A 422 0.37 -10.51 -13.44
N ASP A 423 -0.91 -10.80 -13.69
CA ASP A 423 -1.36 -12.13 -14.07
C ASP A 423 -0.84 -12.54 -15.46
N ALA A 424 -0.84 -11.63 -16.43
CA ALA A 424 -0.32 -11.93 -17.77
C ALA A 424 1.20 -12.09 -17.78
N ALA A 425 1.95 -11.24 -17.08
CA ALA A 425 3.41 -11.33 -17.00
C ALA A 425 3.82 -12.63 -16.29
N ARG A 426 3.19 -12.95 -15.15
CA ARG A 426 3.39 -14.24 -14.46
C ARG A 426 3.08 -15.40 -15.40
N GLY A 427 1.89 -15.41 -15.98
CA GLY A 427 1.43 -16.54 -16.78
C GLY A 427 2.20 -16.75 -18.08
N PHE A 428 2.69 -15.69 -18.71
CA PHE A 428 3.52 -15.77 -19.91
C PHE A 428 4.83 -16.52 -19.66
N TRP A 429 5.50 -16.24 -18.53
CA TRP A 429 6.76 -16.90 -18.18
C TRP A 429 6.59 -18.27 -17.53
N LEU A 430 5.47 -18.50 -16.82
CA LEU A 430 5.12 -19.81 -16.27
C LEU A 430 4.60 -20.77 -17.36
N GLY A 431 4.03 -20.24 -18.44
CA GLY A 431 3.44 -21.01 -19.55
C GLY A 431 1.97 -21.34 -19.38
N HIS A 432 1.29 -20.76 -18.38
CA HIS A 432 -0.15 -20.91 -18.14
C HIS A 432 -0.72 -19.69 -17.39
N GLY A 433 -1.98 -19.36 -17.65
CA GLY A 433 -2.76 -18.29 -17.03
C GLY A 433 -3.59 -18.77 -15.83
N PRO A 434 -4.36 -17.86 -15.20
CA PRO A 434 -5.14 -18.17 -13.98
C PRO A 434 -6.18 -19.29 -14.17
N ASP A 435 -6.66 -19.49 -15.38
CA ASP A 435 -7.60 -20.54 -15.79
C ASP A 435 -6.89 -21.73 -16.48
N ASN A 436 -5.57 -21.86 -16.30
CA ASN A 436 -4.69 -22.79 -16.99
C ASN A 436 -4.62 -22.61 -18.53
N THR A 437 -5.07 -21.47 -19.07
CA THR A 437 -4.90 -21.17 -20.49
C THR A 437 -3.58 -20.43 -20.75
N PRO A 438 -2.79 -20.79 -21.79
CA PRO A 438 -1.55 -20.07 -22.08
C PRO A 438 -1.77 -18.58 -22.38
N ILE A 439 -0.88 -17.73 -21.86
CA ILE A 439 -0.88 -16.30 -22.19
C ILE A 439 -0.21 -16.12 -23.56
N GLY A 440 -0.98 -15.69 -24.56
CA GLY A 440 -0.47 -15.46 -25.92
C GLY A 440 0.33 -14.16 -26.08
N ARG A 441 1.03 -14.05 -27.22
CA ARG A 441 1.84 -12.86 -27.61
C ARG A 441 1.08 -11.55 -27.48
N GLY A 442 -0.19 -11.52 -27.93
CA GLY A 442 -0.99 -10.29 -27.97
C GLY A 442 -1.34 -9.76 -26.57
N GLU A 443 -1.62 -10.65 -25.63
CA GLU A 443 -1.90 -10.26 -24.25
C GLU A 443 -0.62 -9.75 -23.57
N PHE A 444 0.50 -10.47 -23.71
CA PHE A 444 1.80 -10.00 -23.22
C PHE A 444 2.19 -8.63 -23.79
N ALA A 445 2.10 -8.45 -25.12
CA ALA A 445 2.44 -7.20 -25.78
C ALA A 445 1.60 -6.02 -25.26
N ARG A 446 0.32 -6.26 -25.00
CA ARG A 446 -0.60 -5.25 -24.46
C ARG A 446 -0.24 -4.84 -23.03
N ARG A 447 0.11 -5.81 -22.17
CA ARG A 447 0.52 -5.52 -20.79
C ARG A 447 1.88 -4.85 -20.73
N PHE A 448 2.84 -5.30 -21.54
CA PHE A 448 4.16 -4.69 -21.65
C PHE A 448 4.10 -3.21 -22.09
N THR A 449 3.05 -2.82 -22.83
CA THR A 449 2.83 -1.45 -23.33
C THR A 449 1.75 -0.70 -22.53
N ALA A 450 1.82 -0.79 -21.20
CA ALA A 450 0.98 -0.06 -20.26
C ALA A 450 -0.55 -0.32 -20.36
N SER A 451 -0.97 -1.49 -20.89
CA SER A 451 -2.37 -1.93 -20.84
C SER A 451 -3.35 -0.92 -21.43
N SER A 452 -3.12 -0.51 -22.68
CA SER A 452 -3.92 0.54 -23.33
C SER A 452 -5.43 0.23 -23.38
N ASP A 453 -5.84 -1.05 -23.41
CA ASP A 453 -7.25 -1.44 -23.34
C ASP A 453 -7.95 -1.06 -22.02
N VAL A 454 -7.18 -0.84 -20.97
CA VAL A 454 -7.66 -0.46 -19.63
C VAL A 454 -7.48 1.03 -19.40
N PHE A 455 -6.33 1.58 -19.78
CA PHE A 455 -5.90 2.92 -19.38
C PHE A 455 -5.96 3.97 -20.51
N HIS A 456 -6.01 3.58 -21.79
CA HIS A 456 -5.99 4.52 -22.91
C HIS A 456 -7.39 5.04 -23.26
N HIS A 457 -7.98 5.79 -22.34
CA HIS A 457 -9.24 6.50 -22.54
C HIS A 457 -9.15 7.90 -21.92
N GLY A 458 -9.89 8.84 -22.52
CA GLY A 458 -9.86 10.24 -22.09
C GLY A 458 -8.46 10.85 -22.15
N GLN A 459 -7.96 11.35 -21.01
CA GLN A 459 -6.66 12.03 -20.89
C GLN A 459 -5.67 11.24 -20.02
N ARG A 460 -5.89 9.95 -19.82
CA ARG A 460 -5.06 9.12 -18.96
C ARG A 460 -3.72 8.78 -19.63
N SER A 461 -2.65 8.84 -18.83
CA SER A 461 -1.28 8.52 -19.25
C SER A 461 -1.03 7.01 -19.10
N PRO A 462 -0.15 6.41 -19.91
CA PRO A 462 0.35 5.04 -19.67
C PRO A 462 0.99 4.87 -18.29
N LEU A 463 1.50 5.96 -17.69
CA LEU A 463 2.08 5.92 -16.35
C LEU A 463 1.05 5.59 -15.25
N ALA A 464 -0.25 5.73 -15.54
CA ALA A 464 -1.31 5.35 -14.61
C ALA A 464 -1.33 3.83 -14.30
N SER A 465 -0.74 3.00 -15.17
CA SER A 465 -0.57 1.57 -14.91
C SER A 465 0.60 1.36 -13.96
N ILE A 466 0.33 0.99 -12.70
CA ILE A 466 1.36 0.43 -11.82
C ILE A 466 1.52 -1.04 -12.15
N ASN A 467 2.63 -1.35 -12.78
CA ASN A 467 3.01 -2.71 -13.12
C ASN A 467 3.73 -3.32 -11.91
N PHE A 468 3.36 -4.54 -11.53
CA PHE A 468 4.01 -5.27 -10.45
C PHE A 468 3.94 -6.78 -10.72
N LEU A 469 4.85 -7.53 -10.11
CA LEU A 469 4.88 -8.99 -10.19
C LEU A 469 4.47 -9.64 -8.89
N ALA A 470 4.93 -9.12 -7.76
CA ALA A 470 4.52 -9.51 -6.43
C ALA A 470 4.26 -8.24 -5.62
N VAL A 471 3.48 -8.41 -4.56
CA VAL A 471 3.20 -7.45 -3.50
C VAL A 471 3.07 -8.25 -2.20
N HIS A 472 2.79 -7.58 -1.10
CA HIS A 472 2.53 -8.21 0.19
C HIS A 472 1.40 -9.26 0.14
N ASP A 473 0.35 -9.06 -0.67
CA ASP A 473 -0.71 -10.05 -0.93
C ASP A 473 -0.29 -11.03 -2.04
N GLY A 474 -0.35 -12.33 -1.73
CA GLY A 474 0.04 -13.42 -2.61
C GLY A 474 1.50 -13.85 -2.43
N TYR A 475 2.05 -14.52 -3.45
CA TYR A 475 3.43 -15.00 -3.38
C TYR A 475 4.46 -13.89 -3.64
N THR A 476 5.59 -13.99 -2.94
CA THR A 476 6.88 -13.40 -3.37
C THR A 476 7.28 -13.91 -4.76
N LEU A 477 8.18 -13.21 -5.46
CA LEU A 477 8.69 -13.70 -6.74
C LEU A 477 9.45 -15.03 -6.60
N ALA A 478 10.12 -15.27 -5.48
CA ALA A 478 10.82 -16.53 -5.24
C ALA A 478 9.85 -17.70 -5.03
N ASP A 479 8.77 -17.48 -4.27
CA ASP A 479 7.79 -18.52 -3.98
C ASP A 479 6.89 -18.79 -5.19
N LEU A 480 6.58 -17.76 -5.97
CA LEU A 480 5.87 -17.86 -7.24
C LEU A 480 6.45 -18.94 -8.16
N VAL A 481 7.78 -19.03 -8.22
CA VAL A 481 8.50 -20.00 -9.07
C VAL A 481 8.92 -21.27 -8.32
N SER A 482 8.51 -21.42 -7.06
CA SER A 482 8.94 -22.54 -6.20
C SER A 482 7.78 -23.39 -5.68
N HIS A 483 6.54 -22.89 -5.74
CA HIS A 483 5.36 -23.58 -5.21
C HIS A 483 4.31 -23.85 -6.29
N SER A 484 3.41 -24.79 -6.00
CA SER A 484 2.25 -25.14 -6.81
C SER A 484 0.92 -24.95 -6.08
N ARG A 485 0.99 -24.69 -4.77
CA ARG A 485 -0.14 -24.40 -3.87
C ARG A 485 0.35 -23.62 -2.66
N LYS A 486 -0.58 -22.94 -1.98
CA LYS A 486 -0.29 -22.14 -0.79
C LYS A 486 -0.02 -23.02 0.43
N HIS A 487 0.86 -22.55 1.31
CA HIS A 487 1.26 -23.18 2.58
C HIS A 487 1.11 -22.16 3.72
N ASN A 488 -0.14 -21.83 4.04
CA ASN A 488 -0.54 -20.84 5.03
C ASN A 488 -0.84 -21.48 6.40
N GLU A 489 -0.45 -22.73 6.64
CA GLU A 489 -0.75 -23.46 7.89
C GLU A 489 -0.27 -22.70 9.13
N ALA A 490 0.83 -21.94 9.01
CA ALA A 490 1.37 -21.10 10.08
C ALA A 490 0.41 -19.99 10.54
N ASN A 491 -0.60 -19.63 9.73
CA ASN A 491 -1.59 -18.60 10.05
C ASN A 491 -2.67 -19.11 11.02
N GLY A 492 -2.77 -20.43 11.23
CA GLY A 492 -3.70 -21.03 12.20
C GLY A 492 -5.14 -21.16 11.69
N GLU A 493 -5.38 -21.03 10.39
CA GLU A 493 -6.73 -21.07 9.78
C GLU A 493 -6.98 -22.33 8.93
N ASP A 494 -6.20 -23.40 9.16
CA ASP A 494 -6.22 -24.66 8.42
C ASP A 494 -5.99 -24.48 6.91
N ASN A 495 -5.10 -23.55 6.54
CA ASN A 495 -4.76 -23.20 5.15
C ASN A 495 -5.96 -22.69 4.32
N ARG A 496 -7.03 -22.20 4.96
CA ARG A 496 -8.23 -21.68 4.27
C ARG A 496 -8.07 -20.24 3.82
N ASP A 497 -7.24 -19.48 4.50
CA ASP A 497 -6.94 -18.09 4.20
C ASP A 497 -5.99 -17.95 3.01
N GLY A 498 -5.89 -16.75 2.43
CA GLY A 498 -5.13 -16.48 1.20
C GLY A 498 -5.82 -16.97 -0.07
N ARG A 499 -5.41 -16.42 -1.22
CA ARG A 499 -6.03 -16.72 -2.52
C ARG A 499 -5.71 -18.13 -3.00
N ASP A 500 -6.74 -18.93 -3.27
CA ASP A 500 -6.60 -20.21 -3.96
C ASP A 500 -6.35 -20.03 -5.46
N GLY A 501 -5.63 -20.97 -6.06
CA GLY A 501 -5.38 -20.99 -7.51
C GLY A 501 -4.60 -19.78 -8.02
N GLU A 502 -3.84 -19.10 -7.15
CA GLU A 502 -2.91 -18.06 -7.57
C GLU A 502 -1.87 -18.65 -8.55
N LEU A 503 -1.57 -17.91 -9.61
CA LEU A 503 -0.55 -18.29 -10.57
C LEU A 503 0.76 -18.56 -9.85
N CYS A 504 1.31 -19.76 -10.05
CA CYS A 504 2.60 -20.22 -9.54
C CYS A 504 3.08 -21.42 -10.36
N GLY A 505 4.37 -21.75 -10.27
CA GLY A 505 4.92 -22.93 -10.92
C GLY A 505 6.22 -23.36 -10.29
N ASN A 506 6.27 -24.59 -9.77
CA ASN A 506 7.41 -25.10 -9.01
C ASN A 506 8.52 -25.75 -9.85
N PHE A 507 8.31 -25.88 -11.16
CA PHE A 507 9.25 -26.49 -12.11
C PHE A 507 9.69 -27.93 -11.75
N GLY A 508 8.84 -28.66 -11.02
CA GLY A 508 8.99 -30.10 -10.74
C GLY A 508 9.14 -30.48 -9.27
N VAL A 509 9.58 -29.56 -8.40
CA VAL A 509 9.77 -29.82 -6.97
C VAL A 509 9.09 -28.74 -6.14
N GLU A 510 8.24 -29.09 -5.19
CA GLU A 510 7.59 -28.13 -4.30
C GLU A 510 8.59 -27.54 -3.30
N GLY A 511 8.62 -26.21 -3.17
CA GLY A 511 9.50 -25.49 -2.25
C GLY A 511 10.97 -25.51 -2.67
N THR A 512 11.86 -25.45 -1.68
CA THR A 512 13.32 -25.43 -1.87
C THR A 512 13.84 -26.74 -2.47
N THR A 513 14.86 -26.66 -3.32
CA THR A 513 15.48 -27.83 -3.94
C THR A 513 16.97 -27.60 -4.22
N ASP A 514 17.76 -28.68 -4.18
CA ASP A 514 19.17 -28.69 -4.56
C ASP A 514 19.41 -29.11 -6.02
N ASP A 515 18.35 -29.45 -6.77
CA ASP A 515 18.48 -29.80 -8.19
C ASP A 515 18.99 -28.59 -9.00
N PRO A 516 20.20 -28.65 -9.57
CA PRO A 516 20.80 -27.51 -10.26
C PRO A 516 20.04 -27.11 -11.53
N VAL A 517 19.33 -28.03 -12.18
CA VAL A 517 18.54 -27.74 -13.39
C VAL A 517 17.29 -26.95 -13.03
N ILE A 518 16.62 -27.34 -11.94
CA ILE A 518 15.43 -26.63 -11.45
C ILE A 518 15.82 -25.24 -10.94
N ARG A 519 16.89 -25.14 -10.14
CA ARG A 519 17.40 -23.85 -9.63
C ARG A 519 17.76 -22.90 -10.76
N ALA A 520 18.48 -23.37 -11.78
CA ALA A 520 18.83 -22.56 -12.95
C ALA A 520 17.59 -22.13 -13.74
N THR A 521 16.58 -23.00 -13.87
CA THR A 521 15.32 -22.66 -14.54
C THR A 521 14.56 -21.57 -13.79
N ARG A 522 14.39 -21.72 -12.47
CA ARG A 522 13.74 -20.71 -11.62
C ARG A 522 14.46 -19.38 -11.70
N GLU A 523 15.78 -19.38 -11.65
CA GLU A 523 16.58 -18.16 -11.75
C GLU A 523 16.38 -17.43 -13.08
N ARG A 524 16.39 -18.15 -14.20
CA ARG A 524 16.11 -17.58 -15.53
C ARG A 524 14.72 -16.94 -15.57
N VAL A 525 13.72 -17.65 -15.06
CA VAL A 525 12.33 -17.16 -15.02
C VAL A 525 12.22 -15.89 -14.16
N ARG A 526 12.81 -15.87 -12.95
CA ARG A 526 12.81 -14.69 -12.09
C ARG A 526 13.46 -13.49 -12.76
N ARG A 527 14.64 -13.67 -13.36
CA ARG A 527 15.35 -12.59 -14.08
C ARG A 527 14.56 -12.07 -15.27
N ALA A 528 13.93 -12.96 -16.03
CA ALA A 528 13.11 -12.59 -17.18
C ALA A 528 11.83 -11.85 -16.78
N MET A 529 11.18 -12.27 -15.68
CA MET A 529 10.07 -11.55 -15.07
C MET A 529 10.51 -10.15 -14.59
N LEU A 530 11.61 -10.03 -13.83
CA LEU A 530 12.14 -8.73 -13.39
C LEU A 530 12.47 -7.81 -14.58
N ALA A 531 13.06 -8.33 -15.65
CA ALA A 531 13.28 -7.55 -16.88
C ALA A 531 11.96 -7.11 -17.53
N THR A 532 10.95 -7.98 -17.54
CA THR A 532 9.63 -7.65 -18.06
C THR A 532 9.01 -6.49 -17.27
N LEU A 533 9.04 -6.56 -15.95
CA LEU A 533 8.53 -5.52 -15.05
C LEU A 533 9.25 -4.18 -15.26
N LEU A 534 10.58 -4.18 -15.22
CA LEU A 534 11.38 -2.96 -15.17
C LEU A 534 11.59 -2.31 -16.54
N LEU A 535 11.37 -3.05 -17.63
CA LEU A 535 11.47 -2.52 -19.00
C LEU A 535 10.11 -2.23 -19.65
N ALA A 536 8.99 -2.69 -19.05
CA ALA A 536 7.65 -2.38 -19.53
C ALA A 536 7.32 -0.89 -19.41
N GLN A 537 6.46 -0.42 -20.30
CA GLN A 537 5.85 0.90 -20.19
C GLN A 537 4.87 0.94 -19.02
N GLY A 538 4.85 2.04 -18.27
CA GLY A 538 4.06 2.22 -17.06
C GLY A 538 4.94 2.63 -15.88
N THR A 539 4.40 2.57 -14.68
CA THR A 539 5.13 2.82 -13.43
C THR A 539 5.47 1.48 -12.78
N PRO A 540 6.74 1.05 -12.72
CA PRO A 540 7.10 -0.22 -12.10
C PRO A 540 7.06 -0.14 -10.57
N MET A 541 6.62 -1.22 -9.94
CA MET A 541 6.70 -1.43 -8.50
C MET A 541 7.39 -2.76 -8.19
N LEU A 542 8.43 -2.69 -7.38
CA LEU A 542 9.15 -3.85 -6.82
C LEU A 542 8.62 -4.15 -5.42
N TYR A 543 8.48 -5.43 -5.08
CA TYR A 543 8.24 -5.88 -3.72
C TYR A 543 9.56 -6.15 -3.02
N ALA A 544 9.72 -5.63 -1.80
CA ALA A 544 10.97 -5.74 -1.08
C ALA A 544 11.39 -7.19 -0.84
N GLY A 545 12.61 -7.53 -1.25
CA GLY A 545 13.17 -8.88 -1.15
C GLY A 545 13.14 -9.66 -2.46
N ASP A 546 12.29 -9.29 -3.42
CA ASP A 546 12.29 -9.93 -4.74
C ASP A 546 13.62 -9.73 -5.47
N GLU A 547 14.30 -8.61 -5.23
CA GLU A 547 15.59 -8.28 -5.84
C GLU A 547 16.73 -9.18 -5.37
N PHE A 548 16.55 -9.98 -4.32
CA PHE A 548 17.55 -10.93 -3.83
C PHE A 548 17.00 -12.34 -3.60
N GLY A 549 15.75 -12.58 -3.97
CA GLY A 549 15.11 -13.90 -3.90
C GLY A 549 14.57 -14.28 -2.53
N ASN A 550 14.09 -13.31 -1.75
CA ASN A 550 13.37 -13.56 -0.49
C ASN A 550 12.13 -14.44 -0.74
N GLY A 551 11.88 -15.38 0.15
CA GLY A 551 10.67 -16.22 0.15
C GLY A 551 9.99 -16.21 1.51
N GLN A 552 8.71 -16.59 1.52
CA GLN A 552 7.85 -16.78 2.70
C GLN A 552 7.50 -18.26 2.89
N GLY A 553 8.25 -19.17 2.24
CA GLY A 553 8.06 -20.62 2.36
C GLY A 553 6.77 -21.13 1.71
N GLY A 554 6.22 -20.37 0.75
CA GLY A 554 4.95 -20.69 0.10
C GLY A 554 3.72 -20.20 0.87
N ASN A 555 3.89 -19.45 1.97
CA ASN A 555 2.80 -18.70 2.55
C ASN A 555 2.47 -17.52 1.61
N ASN A 556 1.25 -17.47 1.08
CA ASN A 556 0.80 -16.39 0.18
C ASN A 556 -0.10 -15.36 0.87
N ASN A 557 -0.16 -15.40 2.20
CA ASN A 557 -0.96 -14.51 3.02
C ASN A 557 -0.30 -14.30 4.39
N ALA A 558 0.95 -13.83 4.41
CA ALA A 558 1.75 -13.69 5.62
C ALA A 558 1.30 -12.52 6.54
N TYR A 559 0.02 -12.15 6.53
CA TYR A 559 -0.53 -10.97 7.22
C TYR A 559 -0.34 -10.99 8.72
N CYS A 560 -0.26 -12.18 9.32
CA CYS A 560 -0.14 -12.38 10.76
C CYS A 560 1.25 -12.90 11.20
N GLN A 561 2.22 -12.94 10.27
CA GLN A 561 3.52 -13.57 10.47
C GLN A 561 4.63 -12.56 10.80
N ASP A 562 4.55 -11.95 12.00
CA ASP A 562 5.63 -11.09 12.52
C ASP A 562 6.82 -11.92 13.07
N ASN A 563 7.44 -12.68 12.16
CA ASN A 563 8.53 -13.63 12.42
C ASN A 563 9.34 -13.87 11.12
N GLU A 564 10.20 -14.89 11.10
CA GLU A 564 11.08 -15.21 9.98
C GLU A 564 10.36 -15.51 8.65
N ILE A 565 9.05 -15.82 8.67
CA ILE A 565 8.24 -15.91 7.45
C ILE A 565 8.00 -14.51 6.86
N GLY A 566 7.68 -13.52 7.70
CA GLY A 566 7.40 -12.16 7.25
C GLY A 566 8.64 -11.27 7.07
N TRP A 567 9.76 -11.58 7.74
CA TRP A 567 10.96 -10.76 7.73
C TRP A 567 11.91 -11.08 6.57
N LEU A 568 12.60 -10.06 6.05
CA LEU A 568 13.57 -10.21 4.97
C LEU A 568 14.84 -10.95 5.43
N ASP A 569 15.25 -11.99 4.71
CA ASP A 569 16.47 -12.75 5.03
C ASP A 569 17.74 -12.22 4.34
N TRP A 570 18.27 -11.11 4.86
CA TRP A 570 19.51 -10.49 4.36
C TRP A 570 20.74 -11.39 4.39
N ALA A 571 20.78 -12.38 5.28
CA ALA A 571 21.92 -13.30 5.36
C ALA A 571 22.02 -14.22 4.14
N SER A 572 20.88 -14.45 3.47
CA SER A 572 20.75 -15.30 2.28
C SER A 572 20.56 -14.48 1.00
N ALA A 573 20.74 -13.16 1.05
CA ALA A 573 20.50 -12.27 -0.09
C ALA A 573 21.43 -12.59 -1.27
N ASP A 574 20.83 -12.83 -2.45
CA ASP A 574 21.55 -12.98 -3.71
C ASP A 574 22.03 -11.61 -4.26
N ASP A 575 23.29 -11.28 -3.98
CA ASP A 575 23.92 -10.04 -4.44
C ASP A 575 23.98 -9.90 -5.98
N ALA A 576 24.01 -11.03 -6.70
CA ALA A 576 24.02 -11.02 -8.16
C ALA A 576 22.65 -10.64 -8.70
N LEU A 577 21.57 -11.07 -8.05
CA LEU A 577 20.22 -10.66 -8.41
C LEU A 577 19.96 -9.19 -8.04
N ILE A 578 20.50 -8.70 -6.92
CA ILE A 578 20.43 -7.26 -6.55
C ILE A 578 21.10 -6.43 -7.64
N SER A 579 22.32 -6.82 -8.03
CA SER A 579 23.10 -6.11 -9.05
C SER A 579 22.42 -6.15 -10.42
N TYR A 580 21.80 -7.27 -10.78
CA TYR A 580 20.99 -7.39 -12.00
C TYR A 580 19.76 -6.47 -11.97
N THR A 581 19.03 -6.44 -10.86
CA THR A 581 17.85 -5.58 -10.69
C THR A 581 18.24 -4.09 -10.75
N ALA A 582 19.34 -3.71 -10.10
CA ALA A 582 19.90 -2.37 -10.16
C ALA A 582 20.33 -1.98 -11.60
N GLU A 583 20.90 -2.92 -12.36
CA GLU A 583 21.27 -2.71 -13.75
C GLU A 583 20.03 -2.47 -14.65
N LEU A 584 18.94 -3.22 -14.44
CA LEU A 584 17.67 -2.98 -15.14
C LEU A 584 17.12 -1.57 -14.86
N LEU A 585 17.15 -1.13 -13.60
CA LEU A 585 16.73 0.22 -13.21
C LEU A 585 17.64 1.30 -13.77
N ARG A 586 18.96 1.07 -13.83
CA ARG A 586 19.93 1.94 -14.49
C ARG A 586 19.61 2.08 -15.98
N LEU A 587 19.39 0.97 -16.69
CA LEU A 587 19.02 0.96 -18.10
C LEU A 587 17.71 1.71 -18.34
N ARG A 588 16.68 1.46 -17.52
CA ARG A 588 15.40 2.18 -17.59
C ARG A 588 15.61 3.69 -17.51
N ARG A 589 16.40 4.16 -16.55
CA ARG A 589 16.69 5.58 -16.32
C ARG A 589 17.51 6.22 -17.45
N GLU A 590 18.45 5.49 -18.04
CA GLU A 590 19.32 6.01 -19.11
C GLU A 590 18.65 6.03 -20.49
N HIS A 591 17.69 5.13 -20.70
CA HIS A 591 17.00 4.99 -21.99
C HIS A 591 15.54 5.49 -21.91
N GLY A 592 15.35 6.75 -22.30
CA GLY A 592 14.05 7.45 -22.32
C GLY A 592 12.85 6.70 -22.92
N LEU A 593 13.10 5.76 -23.83
CA LEU A 593 12.06 4.94 -24.45
C LEU A 593 11.45 3.89 -23.50
N LEU A 594 12.19 3.45 -22.48
CA LEU A 594 11.72 2.45 -21.50
C LEU A 594 10.76 3.04 -20.46
N HIS A 595 10.78 4.36 -20.28
CA HIS A 595 9.90 5.09 -19.37
C HIS A 595 9.16 6.22 -20.10
N HIS A 596 8.81 5.97 -21.36
CA HIS A 596 8.13 6.93 -22.21
C HIS A 596 6.71 7.26 -21.68
N PRO A 597 6.39 8.54 -21.40
CA PRO A 597 5.15 8.92 -20.70
C PRO A 597 3.91 9.05 -21.59
N HIS A 598 4.01 8.80 -22.89
CA HIS A 598 2.90 8.88 -23.85
C HIS A 598 2.64 7.52 -24.49
N TRP A 599 1.41 7.32 -24.96
CA TRP A 599 1.03 6.08 -25.65
C TRP A 599 1.87 5.88 -26.92
N PHE A 600 2.43 4.68 -27.08
CA PHE A 600 3.09 4.31 -28.33
C PHE A 600 2.06 4.26 -29.46
N VAL A 601 2.47 4.66 -30.66
CA VAL A 601 1.68 4.49 -31.88
C VAL A 601 2.38 3.55 -32.85
N GLY A 602 1.60 2.94 -33.74
CA GLY A 602 2.12 2.09 -34.81
C GLY A 602 2.85 2.89 -35.90
N ALA A 603 3.54 2.18 -36.78
CA ALA A 603 4.23 2.77 -37.92
C ALA A 603 3.25 3.46 -38.89
N GLY A 604 3.66 4.59 -39.46
CA GLY A 604 2.87 5.37 -40.42
C GLY A 604 2.04 6.51 -39.82
N CYS A 605 2.01 6.65 -38.49
CA CYS A 605 1.48 7.83 -37.81
C CYS A 605 2.57 8.90 -37.65
N GLU A 606 2.22 10.18 -37.77
CA GLU A 606 3.12 11.29 -37.43
C GLU A 606 3.31 11.37 -35.90
N ALA A 607 4.21 10.54 -35.37
CA ALA A 607 4.59 10.57 -33.97
C ALA A 607 6.11 10.48 -33.81
N GLN A 608 6.57 11.08 -32.72
CA GLN A 608 7.98 11.10 -32.37
C GLN A 608 8.50 9.70 -32.00
N VAL A 609 7.68 8.90 -31.30
CA VAL A 609 8.08 7.55 -30.87
C VAL A 609 7.10 6.52 -31.44
N VAL A 610 7.65 5.50 -32.09
CA VAL A 610 6.89 4.44 -32.79
C VAL A 610 7.28 3.08 -32.25
N LEU A 611 6.31 2.20 -32.06
CA LEU A 611 6.51 0.81 -31.66
C LEU A 611 6.10 -0.14 -32.80
N ARG A 612 6.95 -1.13 -33.10
CA ARG A 612 6.69 -2.19 -34.07
C ARG A 612 7.00 -3.55 -33.46
N TRP A 613 6.15 -4.54 -33.74
CA TRP A 613 6.32 -5.89 -33.24
C TRP A 613 6.76 -6.83 -34.37
N PHE A 614 7.74 -7.68 -34.10
CA PHE A 614 8.35 -8.57 -35.09
C PHE A 614 8.26 -10.03 -34.65
N HIS A 615 7.99 -10.91 -35.61
CA HIS A 615 8.20 -12.34 -35.47
C HIS A 615 9.71 -12.64 -35.36
N PRO A 616 10.14 -13.72 -34.69
CA PRO A 616 11.56 -14.12 -34.67
C PRO A 616 12.22 -14.22 -36.06
N ASP A 617 11.45 -14.52 -37.11
CA ASP A 617 11.94 -14.54 -38.50
C ASP A 617 12.14 -13.15 -39.14
N GLY A 618 11.96 -12.06 -38.38
CA GLY A 618 12.29 -10.70 -38.79
C GLY A 618 11.21 -9.97 -39.60
N HIS A 619 10.07 -10.61 -39.90
CA HIS A 619 8.91 -9.92 -40.46
C HIS A 619 8.07 -9.25 -39.37
N GLU A 620 7.40 -8.15 -39.70
CA GLU A 620 6.47 -7.47 -38.79
C GLU A 620 5.23 -8.35 -38.56
N MET A 621 4.81 -8.47 -37.30
CA MET A 621 3.75 -9.38 -36.86
C MET A 621 2.47 -9.18 -37.67
N GLN A 622 1.98 -10.27 -38.26
CA GLN A 622 0.71 -10.34 -38.95
C GLN A 622 -0.40 -10.83 -38.01
N GLN A 623 -1.67 -10.70 -38.42
CA GLN A 623 -2.80 -11.09 -37.59
C GLN A 623 -2.70 -12.55 -37.08
N HIS A 624 -2.31 -13.49 -37.93
CA HIS A 624 -2.19 -14.90 -37.54
C HIS A 624 -1.07 -15.15 -36.54
N ASP A 625 0.04 -14.39 -36.61
CA ASP A 625 1.18 -14.54 -35.69
C ASP A 625 0.78 -14.23 -34.23
N TRP A 626 -0.18 -13.32 -34.04
CA TRP A 626 -0.69 -12.93 -32.72
C TRP A 626 -1.55 -14.01 -32.05
N TYR A 627 -2.17 -14.90 -32.84
CA TYR A 627 -3.05 -15.97 -32.37
C TYR A 627 -2.38 -17.36 -32.40
N ASP A 628 -1.12 -17.45 -32.83
CA ASP A 628 -0.37 -18.69 -32.79
C ASP A 628 -0.04 -19.07 -31.34
N SER A 629 -0.55 -20.23 -30.91
CA SER A 629 -0.31 -20.80 -29.57
C SER A 629 0.88 -21.77 -29.53
N GLY A 630 1.52 -22.04 -30.66
CA GLY A 630 2.65 -22.96 -30.77
C GLY A 630 4.02 -22.32 -30.53
N GLN A 631 4.12 -20.99 -30.68
CA GLN A 631 5.34 -20.22 -30.46
C GLN A 631 5.00 -18.90 -29.78
N HIS A 632 5.69 -18.56 -28.69
CA HIS A 632 5.40 -17.35 -27.92
C HIS A 632 6.47 -16.27 -28.08
N ALA A 633 7.63 -16.63 -28.62
CA ALA A 633 8.72 -15.70 -28.86
C ALA A 633 8.29 -14.53 -29.78
N LEU A 634 8.69 -13.30 -29.42
CA LEU A 634 8.39 -12.06 -30.15
C LEU A 634 9.43 -10.98 -29.89
N ALA A 635 9.52 -9.99 -30.77
CA ALA A 635 10.38 -8.83 -30.60
C ALA A 635 9.61 -7.51 -30.70
N ALA A 636 10.04 -6.50 -29.94
CA ALA A 636 9.53 -5.13 -29.99
C ALA A 636 10.66 -4.16 -30.37
N LEU A 637 10.47 -3.44 -31.46
CA LEU A 637 11.34 -2.36 -31.91
C LEU A 637 10.68 -1.01 -31.55
N ILE A 638 11.35 -0.24 -30.70
CA ILE A 638 10.93 1.10 -30.29
C ILE A 638 11.86 2.12 -30.97
N CYS A 639 11.30 2.95 -31.85
CA CYS A 639 12.04 3.95 -32.61
C CYS A 639 11.73 5.36 -32.12
N ASP A 640 12.75 6.22 -32.01
CA ASP A 640 12.59 7.67 -31.79
C ASP A 640 12.85 8.41 -33.11
N ASN A 641 11.80 8.61 -33.90
CA ASN A 641 11.85 9.32 -35.19
C ASN A 641 12.30 10.79 -35.06
N GLY A 642 12.25 11.36 -33.86
CA GLY A 642 12.74 12.72 -33.58
C GLY A 642 14.24 12.79 -33.30
N ARG A 643 14.93 11.65 -33.19
CA ARG A 643 16.37 11.54 -32.92
C ARG A 643 17.04 10.62 -33.95
N ALA A 644 18.37 10.54 -33.91
CA ALA A 644 19.12 9.60 -34.73
C ALA A 644 18.84 8.16 -34.28
N ASP A 645 18.83 7.21 -35.24
CA ASP A 645 18.58 5.77 -35.06
C ASP A 645 19.29 5.14 -33.85
N ARG A 646 20.46 5.67 -33.43
CA ARG A 646 21.24 5.21 -32.26
C ARG A 646 20.48 5.16 -30.93
N HIS A 647 19.27 5.74 -30.86
CA HIS A 647 18.41 5.72 -29.68
C HIS A 647 17.35 4.61 -29.75
N ASP A 648 17.19 3.94 -30.89
CA ASP A 648 16.25 2.83 -31.06
C ASP A 648 16.62 1.66 -30.15
N LEU A 649 15.58 1.02 -29.60
CA LEU A 649 15.70 -0.17 -28.75
C LEU A 649 15.01 -1.36 -29.41
N LEU A 650 15.63 -2.52 -29.30
CA LEU A 650 15.06 -3.80 -29.70
C LEU A 650 15.00 -4.72 -28.49
N LEU A 651 13.79 -5.06 -28.07
CA LEU A 651 13.51 -6.07 -27.05
C LEU A 651 13.20 -7.40 -27.75
N MET A 652 13.84 -8.49 -27.34
CA MET A 652 13.52 -9.84 -27.80
C MET A 652 13.12 -10.67 -26.59
N VAL A 653 11.97 -11.34 -26.69
CA VAL A 653 11.38 -12.09 -25.59
C VAL A 653 11.15 -13.52 -26.03
N ASN A 654 11.67 -14.48 -25.28
CA ASN A 654 11.49 -15.90 -25.51
C ASN A 654 11.07 -16.60 -24.20
N PRO A 655 9.77 -16.81 -23.96
CA PRO A 655 9.31 -17.53 -22.76
C PRO A 655 9.42 -19.05 -22.90
N ASP A 656 9.70 -19.55 -24.11
CA ASP A 656 9.68 -20.97 -24.42
C ASP A 656 10.89 -21.69 -23.79
N ALA A 657 10.74 -22.99 -23.54
CA ALA A 657 11.78 -23.82 -22.92
C ALA A 657 12.97 -24.13 -23.85
N GLN A 658 12.90 -23.69 -25.11
CA GLN A 658 13.96 -23.86 -26.10
C GLN A 658 14.50 -22.50 -26.54
N PRO A 659 15.79 -22.37 -26.89
CA PRO A 659 16.33 -21.15 -27.47
C PRO A 659 15.64 -20.80 -28.79
N ALA A 660 15.47 -19.50 -29.06
CA ALA A 660 14.86 -19.01 -30.29
C ALA A 660 15.85 -18.12 -31.06
N ARG A 661 15.96 -18.32 -32.37
CA ARG A 661 16.77 -17.46 -33.23
C ARG A 661 15.93 -16.27 -33.70
N PHE A 662 16.44 -15.06 -33.49
CA PHE A 662 15.85 -13.82 -33.95
C PHE A 662 16.68 -13.24 -35.10
N LEU A 663 16.02 -12.84 -36.19
CA LEU A 663 16.59 -12.00 -37.24
C LEU A 663 16.47 -10.53 -36.82
N LEU A 664 17.59 -9.82 -36.86
CA LEU A 664 17.70 -8.43 -36.40
C LEU A 664 17.31 -7.47 -37.53
N PRO A 665 16.40 -6.51 -37.30
CA PRO A 665 16.07 -5.51 -38.30
C PRO A 665 17.29 -4.61 -38.60
N PRO A 666 17.52 -4.20 -39.87
CA PRO A 666 18.69 -3.41 -40.24
C PRO A 666 18.65 -2.00 -39.63
N ARG A 667 19.75 -1.60 -38.97
CA ARG A 667 19.94 -0.28 -38.35
C ARG A 667 21.40 0.16 -38.44
N GLY A 668 21.64 1.34 -39.02
CA GLY A 668 22.94 2.01 -39.03
C GLY A 668 24.14 1.08 -39.22
N THR A 669 24.99 1.01 -38.18
CA THR A 669 26.21 0.20 -38.09
C THR A 669 26.03 -1.15 -37.39
N GLY A 670 24.80 -1.51 -36.99
CA GLY A 670 24.45 -2.76 -36.31
C GLY A 670 23.69 -2.56 -35.00
N TRP A 671 23.75 -3.56 -34.12
CA TRP A 671 23.12 -3.57 -32.81
C TRP A 671 24.14 -3.76 -31.70
N HIS A 672 23.91 -3.16 -30.54
CA HIS A 672 24.64 -3.43 -29.29
C HIS A 672 23.70 -4.13 -28.31
N LEU A 673 24.09 -5.31 -27.84
CA LEU A 673 23.42 -5.96 -26.71
C LEU A 673 23.70 -5.17 -25.44
N LEU A 674 22.64 -4.74 -24.76
CA LEU A 674 22.72 -4.06 -23.47
C LEU A 674 22.58 -5.05 -22.31
N MET A 675 21.67 -6.03 -22.44
CA MET A 675 21.36 -6.97 -21.37
C MET A 675 20.81 -8.29 -21.92
N ASP A 676 21.19 -9.38 -21.26
CA ASP A 676 20.65 -10.73 -21.42
C ASP A 676 20.18 -11.26 -20.05
N SER A 677 18.89 -11.51 -19.89
CA SER A 677 18.32 -11.95 -18.61
C SER A 677 18.80 -13.33 -18.18
N ALA A 678 19.24 -14.18 -19.11
CA ALA A 678 19.80 -15.49 -18.79
C ALA A 678 21.31 -15.43 -18.47
N GLY A 679 21.97 -14.31 -18.79
CA GLY A 679 23.40 -14.10 -18.56
C GLY A 679 24.30 -14.98 -19.43
N GLU A 680 23.80 -15.51 -20.55
CA GLU A 680 24.57 -16.38 -21.45
C GLU A 680 25.43 -15.56 -22.43
N SER A 681 25.02 -14.32 -22.72
CA SER A 681 25.70 -13.39 -23.64
C SER A 681 26.33 -12.21 -22.92
N VAL A 682 27.49 -11.75 -23.41
CA VAL A 682 28.19 -10.56 -22.89
C VAL A 682 27.65 -9.30 -23.58
N PRO A 683 27.23 -8.25 -22.84
CA PRO A 683 26.86 -6.96 -23.42
C PRO A 683 27.97 -6.37 -24.31
N GLY A 684 27.60 -5.87 -25.49
CA GLY A 684 28.57 -5.38 -26.47
C GLY A 684 28.04 -5.34 -27.90
N PRO A 685 28.88 -4.94 -28.87
CA PRO A 685 28.51 -4.90 -30.28
C PRO A 685 28.22 -6.31 -30.83
N LEU A 686 27.17 -6.42 -31.64
CA LEU A 686 26.79 -7.65 -32.34
C LEU A 686 27.34 -7.63 -33.77
N SER A 687 27.95 -8.74 -34.20
CA SER A 687 28.63 -8.87 -35.50
C SER A 687 27.83 -9.63 -36.56
N GLY A 688 26.51 -9.78 -36.38
CA GLY A 688 25.65 -10.57 -37.25
C GLY A 688 24.26 -9.97 -37.45
N ASP A 689 23.49 -10.57 -38.36
CA ASP A 689 22.10 -10.23 -38.68
C ASP A 689 21.09 -11.02 -37.83
N SER A 690 21.57 -11.85 -36.91
CA SER A 690 20.73 -12.67 -36.03
C SER A 690 21.35 -12.84 -34.65
N LEU A 691 20.49 -13.07 -33.66
CA LEU A 691 20.87 -13.35 -32.28
C LEU A 691 20.02 -14.51 -31.74
N ILE A 692 20.62 -15.36 -30.90
CA ILE A 692 19.91 -16.43 -30.22
C ILE A 692 19.44 -15.91 -28.86
N ALA A 693 18.13 -15.84 -28.66
CA ALA A 693 17.54 -15.63 -27.34
C ALA A 693 17.57 -16.97 -26.59
N PRO A 694 18.17 -17.02 -25.38
CA PRO A 694 18.17 -18.22 -24.55
C PRO A 694 16.75 -18.70 -24.23
N ALA A 695 16.62 -19.97 -23.82
CA ALA A 695 15.38 -20.48 -23.29
C ALA A 695 14.96 -19.68 -22.04
N ARG A 696 13.70 -19.23 -22.00
CA ARG A 696 13.17 -18.38 -20.92
C ARG A 696 14.01 -17.11 -20.73
N GLY A 697 14.37 -16.48 -21.84
CA GLY A 697 15.26 -15.33 -21.90
C GLY A 697 14.59 -14.08 -22.46
N LEU A 698 15.01 -12.92 -21.97
CA LEU A 698 14.68 -11.61 -22.48
C LEU A 698 15.99 -10.85 -22.74
N LEU A 699 16.12 -10.33 -23.96
CA LEU A 699 17.29 -9.57 -24.40
C LEU A 699 16.88 -8.13 -24.73
N LEU A 700 17.75 -7.17 -24.39
CA LEU A 700 17.60 -5.77 -24.76
C LEU A 700 18.81 -5.31 -25.58
N CYS A 701 18.56 -4.78 -26.76
CA CYS A 701 19.57 -4.20 -27.64
C CYS A 701 19.27 -2.72 -27.91
N ARG A 702 20.33 -1.97 -28.25
CA ARG A 702 20.24 -0.61 -28.79
C ARG A 702 20.91 -0.56 -30.15
N ALA A 703 20.36 0.22 -31.08
CA ALA A 703 21.02 0.45 -32.36
C ALA A 703 22.42 1.06 -32.16
N ALA A 704 23.39 0.58 -32.93
CA ALA A 704 24.73 1.15 -32.95
C ALA A 704 24.71 2.51 -33.68
N GLY A 705 25.45 3.47 -33.13
CA GLY A 705 25.51 4.85 -33.63
C GLY A 705 26.45 5.06 -34.80
#